data_AF-A0A9W6Z8H5-F1
#
_entry.id   AF-A0A9W6Z8H5-F1
#
_cell.length_a   1.000
_cell.length_b   1.000
_cell.length_c   1.000
_cell.angle_alpha   90.00
_cell.angle_beta   90.00
_cell.angle_gamma   90.00
#
_symmetry.space_group_name_H-M   'P 1'
#
loop_
_entity.id
_entity.type
_entity.pdbx_description
1 polymer ?
#
loop_
_entity_poly.entity_id
_entity_poly.type
_entity_poly.pdbx_seq_one_letter_code
_entity_poly.pdbx_strand_id
1 'polypeptide(L)'
;MSSFTSSPLVSLPTLLKFLNATSLSACQTIIDYHDNRGSLEAKEKIEGDDRSVVTQADINAQKIIVSQIREHYPQIHIIAEEDPSYIPPHLSPPSPDSHESGEYPSNSILIYVDPLDGTREYLLGNVENVLCLIGVTTVHNKILGGVMRAPFGRTFISYSSELYEDIDNMLIPFTPPPPSSLTLKICSSGSSTLQPILDKLRTYPNVEIDIIGGAGNKISRVIQGNYDVALFNDRTSLWDTAATSACLIAGDGKVIDFYGKELIHDPPINLDGLLNYKGVIGLREGLDVAEVLGMMECEGMKRFRERNEGPFCTGCVSDSIVQPTYICMTCSPPQSGNNNCFCPACAVKCHSKCEVMYVGNLESGCDCRALGCCGIWEGGERVKRCFESLGGGLKPTPPSDEPGDSPDVTNFSTFKSYTTSNLPPTLTQSCLNLVKKTKETFFLPYPFTTPPLTDMESYARDVFNLHTQNLDVGPSSGAEFWCQVKPTSSDSSIDLHYDKDEYLSENFTLGSFPLKSTVTYLTASRQPTVIFDHCYEDREDEVIKEARVCYPRRGKHVVFNGKLLHGAVDEEEFRGFYVGEEMEEDVRVTFLVNVWVNSRPAIESLSEEDRSLIGPASDNASDNVEFVEDSSRQIVEIGGNNLAGEGIMLPFVGAGETWEEEGGEEGEEEGLVLAMPSLPGKGECDNVVIKFEEGYEARLVYVGGGYEEDEEMEDIEEGEEEVVEK
;
A
#
# COMPACT_ATOMS: atom_id res chain seq x y z
N MET A 1 22.28 -17.91 -17.18
CA MET A 1 22.46 -16.60 -17.86
C MET A 1 21.12 -16.25 -18.52
N SER A 2 20.22 -15.63 -17.75
CA SER A 2 19.05 -14.94 -18.29
C SER A 2 19.48 -13.49 -18.53
N SER A 3 19.23 -12.97 -19.73
CA SER A 3 19.57 -11.61 -20.12
C SER A 3 18.69 -10.62 -19.37
N PHE A 4 19.30 -9.78 -18.53
CA PHE A 4 18.69 -8.51 -18.10
C PHE A 4 18.38 -7.70 -19.37
N THR A 5 17.12 -7.63 -19.78
CA THR A 5 16.70 -6.64 -20.78
C THR A 5 16.74 -5.28 -20.07
N SER A 6 17.73 -4.45 -20.40
CA SER A 6 17.82 -3.09 -19.91
C SER A 6 16.54 -2.32 -20.26
N SER A 7 15.90 -1.66 -19.29
CA SER A 7 14.76 -0.77 -19.56
C SER A 7 15.10 0.26 -20.64
N PRO A 8 14.15 0.58 -21.54
CA PRO A 8 14.38 1.53 -22.61
C PRO A 8 14.74 2.90 -22.05
N LEU A 9 15.66 3.59 -22.73
CA LEU A 9 16.01 4.97 -22.40
C LEU A 9 14.95 5.93 -22.94
N VAL A 10 14.58 6.90 -22.13
CA VAL A 10 13.60 7.94 -22.42
C VAL A 10 14.30 9.30 -22.44
N SER A 11 14.15 10.01 -23.55
CA SER A 11 14.64 11.38 -23.72
C SER A 11 13.71 12.38 -23.02
N LEU A 12 14.23 13.14 -22.05
CA LEU A 12 13.42 14.12 -21.29
C LEU A 12 12.73 15.17 -22.18
N PRO A 13 13.40 15.84 -23.14
CA PRO A 13 12.73 16.79 -24.01
C PRO A 13 11.58 16.16 -24.82
N THR A 14 11.70 14.88 -25.18
CA THR A 14 10.65 14.16 -25.91
C THR A 14 9.49 13.82 -25.01
N LEU A 15 9.77 13.28 -23.81
CA LEU A 15 8.74 12.98 -22.80
C LEU A 15 7.96 14.24 -22.41
N LEU A 16 8.63 15.35 -22.13
CA LEU A 16 7.94 16.58 -21.68
C LEU A 16 7.12 17.23 -22.81
N LYS A 17 7.55 17.13 -24.07
CA LYS A 17 6.71 17.53 -25.23
C LYS A 17 5.47 16.65 -25.37
N PHE A 18 5.62 15.35 -25.16
CA PHE A 18 4.51 14.41 -25.14
C PHE A 18 3.52 14.75 -24.02
N LEU A 19 4.00 14.88 -22.78
CA LEU A 19 3.17 15.26 -21.63
C LEU A 19 2.49 16.62 -21.83
N ASN A 20 3.15 17.55 -22.51
CA ASN A 20 2.54 18.83 -22.87
C ASN A 20 1.32 18.65 -23.80
N ALA A 21 1.44 17.81 -24.83
CA ALA A 21 0.33 17.50 -25.73
C ALA A 21 -0.78 16.71 -25.01
N THR A 22 -0.42 15.76 -24.15
CA THR A 22 -1.36 14.99 -23.33
C THR A 22 -2.16 15.88 -22.39
N SER A 23 -1.51 16.82 -21.70
CA SER A 23 -2.20 17.81 -20.86
C SER A 23 -3.14 18.71 -21.66
N LEU A 24 -2.83 19.02 -22.93
CA LEU A 24 -3.72 19.80 -23.79
C LEU A 24 -5.03 19.04 -24.05
N SER A 25 -4.97 17.74 -24.36
CA SER A 25 -6.16 16.90 -24.52
C SER A 25 -6.99 16.82 -23.23
N ALA A 26 -6.34 16.68 -22.08
CA ALA A 26 -7.01 16.68 -20.78
C ALA A 26 -7.70 18.02 -20.49
N CYS A 27 -7.01 19.15 -20.71
CA CYS A 27 -7.59 20.48 -20.54
C CYS A 27 -8.73 20.76 -21.51
N GLN A 28 -8.71 20.23 -22.73
CA GLN A 28 -9.84 20.36 -23.65
C GLN A 28 -11.09 19.68 -23.07
N THR A 29 -10.93 18.51 -22.45
CA THR A 29 -12.03 17.82 -21.76
C THR A 29 -12.57 18.65 -20.60
N ILE A 30 -11.70 19.27 -19.79
CA ILE A 30 -12.10 20.18 -18.71
C ILE A 30 -12.92 21.36 -19.26
N ILE A 31 -12.49 21.95 -20.38
CA ILE A 31 -13.22 23.05 -21.05
C ILE A 31 -14.58 22.57 -21.55
N ASP A 32 -14.65 21.40 -22.17
CA ASP A 32 -15.89 20.86 -22.72
C ASP A 32 -16.92 20.59 -21.60
N TYR A 33 -16.49 20.05 -20.45
CA TYR A 33 -17.36 19.89 -19.27
C TYR A 33 -17.87 21.23 -18.73
N HIS A 34 -16.99 22.23 -18.67
CA HIS A 34 -17.35 23.57 -18.21
C HIS A 34 -18.40 24.22 -19.13
N ASP A 35 -18.17 24.18 -20.45
CA ASP A 35 -18.99 24.87 -21.44
C ASP A 35 -20.36 24.21 -21.64
N ASN A 36 -20.44 22.88 -21.50
CA ASN A 36 -21.69 22.14 -21.72
C ASN A 36 -22.65 22.15 -20.51
N ARG A 37 -22.25 22.67 -19.34
CA ARG A 37 -23.05 22.68 -18.08
C ARG A 37 -23.65 21.31 -17.70
N GLY A 38 -23.20 20.22 -18.30
CA GLY A 38 -23.65 18.87 -18.01
C GLY A 38 -23.18 18.53 -16.61
N SER A 39 -24.14 18.37 -15.69
CA SER A 39 -23.97 17.90 -14.31
C SER A 39 -22.56 18.13 -13.75
N LEU A 40 -22.32 19.31 -13.17
CA LEU A 40 -21.24 19.49 -12.18
C LEU A 40 -21.59 18.69 -10.92
N GLU A 41 -21.84 17.40 -11.10
CA GLU A 41 -22.01 16.42 -10.04
C GLU A 41 -20.65 16.27 -9.41
N ALA A 42 -20.53 16.84 -8.21
CA ALA A 42 -19.39 16.67 -7.35
C ALA A 42 -19.70 15.54 -6.39
N LYS A 43 -18.76 14.59 -6.25
CA LYS A 43 -18.76 13.64 -5.13
C LYS A 43 -17.80 14.19 -4.07
N GLU A 44 -18.22 14.15 -2.80
CA GLU A 44 -17.31 14.43 -1.68
C GLU A 44 -16.36 13.23 -1.53
N LYS A 45 -15.05 13.46 -1.61
CA LYS A 45 -14.00 12.47 -1.35
C LYS A 45 -13.87 12.20 0.16
N ILE A 46 -14.14 13.22 0.97
CA ILE A 46 -14.10 13.16 2.45
C ILE A 46 -15.36 13.84 2.96
N GLU A 47 -16.21 13.08 3.65
CA GLU A 47 -17.49 13.57 4.17
C GLU A 47 -17.28 14.83 5.04
N GLY A 48 -17.94 15.92 4.68
CA GLY A 48 -17.90 17.18 5.42
C GLY A 48 -16.65 18.04 5.18
N ASP A 49 -15.84 17.76 4.16
CA ASP A 49 -14.78 18.67 3.69
C ASP A 49 -15.03 19.16 2.26
N ASP A 50 -15.65 20.33 2.12
CA ASP A 50 -15.94 21.03 0.85
C ASP A 50 -14.70 21.28 -0.06
N ARG A 51 -13.49 20.98 0.42
CA ARG A 51 -12.23 21.11 -0.33
C ARG A 51 -11.79 19.78 -0.97
N SER A 52 -12.33 18.66 -0.50
CA SER A 52 -12.02 17.31 -0.96
C SER A 52 -13.18 16.83 -1.83
N VAL A 53 -13.29 17.39 -3.03
CA VAL A 53 -14.37 17.10 -3.99
C VAL A 53 -13.77 16.64 -5.30
N VAL A 54 -14.50 15.80 -6.02
CA VAL A 54 -14.11 15.30 -7.35
C VAL A 54 -15.29 15.44 -8.30
N THR A 55 -15.02 15.82 -9.54
CA THR A 55 -16.02 15.88 -10.61
C THR A 55 -15.68 14.91 -11.73
N GLN A 56 -16.61 14.72 -12.66
CA GLN A 56 -16.36 13.93 -13.86
C GLN A 56 -15.23 14.52 -14.73
N ALA A 57 -14.98 15.84 -14.64
CA ALA A 57 -13.88 16.48 -15.35
C ALA A 57 -12.51 16.01 -14.82
N ASP A 58 -12.34 15.88 -13.50
CA ASP A 58 -11.12 15.38 -12.86
C ASP A 58 -10.84 13.93 -13.31
N ILE A 59 -11.87 13.06 -13.19
CA ILE A 59 -11.78 11.63 -13.55
C ILE A 59 -11.42 11.47 -15.03
N ASN A 60 -12.09 12.19 -15.93
CA ASN A 60 -11.86 12.04 -17.37
C ASN A 60 -10.54 12.66 -17.82
N ALA A 61 -10.14 13.79 -17.24
CA ALA A 61 -8.81 14.37 -17.47
C ALA A 61 -7.71 13.39 -17.05
N GLN A 62 -7.84 12.75 -15.88
CA GLN A 62 -6.88 11.72 -15.44
C GLN A 62 -6.85 10.53 -16.39
N LYS A 63 -8.02 9.99 -16.77
CA LYS A 63 -8.11 8.85 -17.71
C LYS A 63 -7.36 9.14 -19.01
N ILE A 64 -7.51 10.34 -19.58
CA ILE A 64 -6.78 10.75 -20.79
C ILE A 64 -5.28 10.79 -20.55
N ILE A 65 -4.83 11.40 -19.44
CA ILE A 65 -3.40 11.53 -19.15
C ILE A 65 -2.75 10.16 -18.94
N VAL A 66 -3.34 9.36 -18.06
CA VAL A 66 -2.79 8.06 -17.67
C VAL A 66 -2.81 7.08 -18.83
N SER A 67 -3.91 6.97 -19.58
CA SER A 67 -3.99 6.06 -20.74
C SER A 67 -2.94 6.37 -21.80
N GLN A 68 -2.76 7.64 -22.17
CA GLN A 68 -1.75 8.04 -23.15
C GLN A 68 -0.33 7.73 -22.65
N ILE A 69 -0.01 8.03 -21.39
CA ILE A 69 1.31 7.71 -20.81
C ILE A 69 1.53 6.20 -20.81
N ARG A 70 0.55 5.39 -20.42
CA ARG A 70 0.66 3.93 -20.37
C ARG A 70 0.84 3.31 -21.76
N GLU A 71 0.16 3.84 -22.76
CA GLU A 71 0.30 3.41 -24.17
C GLU A 71 1.71 3.68 -24.72
N HIS A 72 2.28 4.86 -24.43
CA HIS A 72 3.55 5.29 -25.02
C HIS A 72 4.78 4.92 -24.16
N TYR A 73 4.62 4.86 -22.85
CA TYR A 73 5.69 4.68 -21.86
C TYR A 73 5.26 3.71 -20.74
N PRO A 74 4.98 2.42 -21.05
CA PRO A 74 4.38 1.47 -20.10
C PRO A 74 5.22 1.22 -18.84
N GLN A 75 6.54 1.40 -18.91
CA GLN A 75 7.47 1.17 -17.80
C GLN A 75 7.72 2.40 -16.90
N ILE A 76 7.13 3.57 -17.20
CA ILE A 76 7.24 4.75 -16.32
C ILE A 76 6.28 4.60 -15.14
N HIS A 77 6.74 4.95 -13.94
CA HIS A 77 5.90 4.97 -12.76
C HIS A 77 4.99 6.21 -12.78
N ILE A 78 3.74 6.06 -12.33
CA ILE A 78 2.75 7.15 -12.31
C ILE A 78 2.09 7.14 -10.92
N ILE A 79 1.95 8.32 -10.33
CA ILE A 79 1.14 8.60 -9.14
C ILE A 79 0.15 9.68 -9.56
N ALA A 80 -1.14 9.38 -9.52
CA ALA A 80 -2.19 10.30 -9.95
C ALA A 80 -3.22 10.50 -8.82
N GLU A 81 -3.74 11.72 -8.66
CA GLU A 81 -4.62 12.07 -7.53
C GLU A 81 -5.87 11.19 -7.42
N GLU A 82 -6.54 10.92 -8.55
CA GLU A 82 -7.82 10.20 -8.56
C GLU A 82 -7.63 8.68 -8.64
N ASP A 83 -6.40 8.20 -8.50
CA ASP A 83 -6.06 6.77 -8.54
C ASP A 83 -6.00 6.22 -7.10
N PRO A 84 -6.92 5.33 -6.70
CA PRO A 84 -6.88 4.70 -5.38
C PRO A 84 -5.71 3.71 -5.25
N SER A 85 -5.10 3.28 -6.36
CA SER A 85 -4.08 2.23 -6.41
C SER A 85 -2.64 2.80 -6.42
N TYR A 86 -2.17 3.29 -5.27
CA TYR A 86 -0.76 3.64 -5.12
C TYR A 86 0.11 2.39 -4.92
N ILE A 87 0.96 2.07 -5.91
CA ILE A 87 1.99 1.04 -5.78
C ILE A 87 3.36 1.73 -5.70
N PRO A 88 4.09 1.62 -4.57
CA PRO A 88 5.43 2.18 -4.46
C PRO A 88 6.37 1.58 -5.52
N PRO A 89 7.12 2.39 -6.27
CA PRO A 89 8.10 1.88 -7.22
C PRO A 89 9.19 1.08 -6.50
N HIS A 90 9.56 -0.09 -7.02
CA HIS A 90 10.67 -0.88 -6.51
C HIS A 90 11.99 -0.09 -6.63
N LEU A 91 12.46 0.44 -5.50
CA LEU A 91 13.72 1.19 -5.45
C LEU A 91 14.90 0.22 -5.65
N SER A 92 15.37 0.10 -6.89
CA SER A 92 16.70 -0.45 -7.15
C SER A 92 17.76 0.49 -6.59
N PRO A 93 18.92 0.00 -6.10
CA PRO A 93 20.00 0.87 -5.65
C PRO A 93 20.41 1.81 -6.78
N PRO A 94 20.73 3.09 -6.48
CA PRO A 94 21.04 4.08 -7.50
C PRO A 94 22.20 3.58 -8.36
N SER A 95 21.93 3.32 -9.63
CA SER A 95 22.97 3.09 -10.63
C SER A 95 23.78 4.37 -10.78
N PRO A 96 25.11 4.31 -10.97
CA PRO A 96 25.93 5.50 -11.16
C PRO A 96 25.49 6.26 -12.43
N ASP A 97 24.66 7.28 -12.23
CA ASP A 97 24.71 8.59 -12.87
C ASP A 97 25.24 8.62 -14.32
N SER A 98 24.47 8.14 -15.29
CA SER A 98 24.69 8.48 -16.70
C SER A 98 24.07 9.86 -17.01
N HIS A 99 24.61 10.92 -16.39
CA HIS A 99 23.98 12.26 -16.30
C HIS A 99 24.32 13.27 -17.38
N GLU A 100 24.92 12.90 -18.52
CA GLU A 100 25.29 13.89 -19.56
C GLU A 100 24.38 13.90 -20.81
N SER A 101 23.58 12.85 -21.07
CA SER A 101 22.81 12.73 -22.33
C SER A 101 21.37 13.26 -22.28
N GLY A 102 20.81 13.56 -21.10
CA GLY A 102 19.38 13.92 -20.96
C GLY A 102 18.41 12.75 -21.18
N GLU A 103 18.92 11.52 -21.12
CA GLU A 103 18.18 10.27 -21.25
C GLU A 103 18.19 9.49 -19.93
N TYR A 104 17.05 8.89 -19.59
CA TYR A 104 16.86 8.14 -18.34
C TYR A 104 16.21 6.79 -18.61
N PRO A 105 16.60 5.70 -17.91
CA PRO A 105 15.85 4.46 -17.95
C PRO A 105 14.38 4.70 -17.56
N SER A 106 13.43 4.19 -18.33
CA SER A 106 12.00 4.42 -18.11
C SER A 106 11.54 4.07 -16.69
N ASN A 107 12.04 2.97 -16.14
CA ASN A 107 11.73 2.52 -14.77
C ASN A 107 12.37 3.36 -13.66
N SER A 108 13.23 4.31 -13.99
CA SER A 108 13.80 5.27 -13.02
C SER A 108 13.00 6.56 -12.95
N ILE A 109 12.04 6.76 -13.87
CA ILE A 109 11.19 7.95 -13.97
C ILE A 109 9.89 7.71 -13.21
N LEU A 110 9.47 8.75 -12.49
CA LEU A 110 8.21 8.84 -11.79
C LEU A 110 7.46 10.10 -12.23
N ILE A 111 6.20 9.95 -12.60
CA ILE A 111 5.31 11.04 -12.99
C ILE A 111 4.24 11.22 -11.92
N TYR A 112 4.10 12.44 -11.42
CA TYR A 112 3.00 12.84 -10.55
C TYR A 112 1.95 13.60 -11.36
N VAL A 113 0.68 13.25 -11.21
CA VAL A 113 -0.44 13.83 -11.96
C VAL A 113 -1.49 14.37 -10.99
N ASP A 114 -1.78 15.66 -11.09
CA ASP A 114 -3.03 16.25 -10.64
C ASP A 114 -3.82 16.64 -11.89
N PRO A 115 -4.91 15.94 -12.22
CA PRO A 115 -5.63 16.18 -13.46
C PRO A 115 -6.33 17.54 -13.48
N LEU A 116 -6.72 18.06 -12.32
CA LEU A 116 -7.47 19.31 -12.14
C LEU A 116 -7.21 19.86 -10.73
N ASP A 117 -6.08 20.56 -10.57
CA ASP A 117 -5.78 21.33 -9.37
C ASP A 117 -6.79 22.47 -9.24
N GLY A 118 -7.43 22.55 -8.07
CA GLY A 118 -8.42 23.57 -7.78
C GLY A 118 -9.86 23.19 -8.15
N THR A 119 -10.25 21.92 -8.02
CA THR A 119 -11.64 21.43 -8.25
C THR A 119 -12.72 22.28 -7.57
N ARG A 120 -12.47 22.77 -6.36
CA ARG A 120 -13.39 23.70 -5.68
C ARG A 120 -13.54 25.03 -6.43
N GLU A 121 -12.45 25.60 -6.94
CA GLU A 121 -12.48 26.84 -7.72
C GLU A 121 -13.21 26.63 -9.05
N TYR A 122 -13.01 25.45 -9.67
CA TYR A 122 -13.76 25.02 -10.85
C TYR A 122 -15.27 25.02 -10.60
N LEU A 123 -15.72 24.39 -9.51
CA LEU A 123 -17.14 24.35 -9.11
C LEU A 123 -17.71 25.74 -8.78
N LEU A 124 -16.89 26.63 -8.21
CA LEU A 124 -17.27 28.02 -7.93
C LEU A 124 -17.29 28.91 -9.18
N GLY A 125 -16.84 28.41 -10.33
CA GLY A 125 -16.74 29.15 -11.58
C GLY A 125 -15.52 30.08 -11.66
N ASN A 126 -14.58 29.98 -10.72
CA ASN A 126 -13.32 30.72 -10.70
C ASN A 126 -12.27 29.96 -11.55
N VAL A 127 -12.62 29.71 -12.81
CA VAL A 127 -11.88 28.83 -13.71
C VAL A 127 -10.47 29.33 -14.06
N GLU A 128 -10.15 30.59 -13.77
CA GLU A 128 -8.79 31.14 -13.87
C GLU A 128 -7.83 30.61 -12.80
N ASN A 129 -8.34 29.92 -11.77
CA ASN A 129 -7.58 29.38 -10.65
C ASN A 129 -7.31 27.86 -10.77
N VAL A 130 -7.66 27.24 -11.90
CA VAL A 130 -7.57 25.77 -12.08
C VAL A 130 -6.46 25.41 -13.06
N LEU A 131 -5.72 24.33 -12.79
CA LEU A 131 -4.62 23.87 -13.63
C LEU A 131 -4.61 22.33 -13.73
N CYS A 132 -4.10 21.78 -14.81
CA CYS A 132 -3.60 20.40 -14.87
C CYS A 132 -2.10 20.41 -14.56
N LEU A 133 -1.67 19.57 -13.61
CA LEU A 133 -0.28 19.49 -13.16
C LEU A 133 0.29 18.10 -13.49
N ILE A 134 1.42 18.08 -14.21
CA ILE A 134 2.17 16.85 -14.50
C ILE A 134 3.63 17.08 -14.14
N GLY A 135 4.07 16.52 -13.01
CA GLY A 135 5.46 16.63 -12.53
C GLY A 135 6.27 15.39 -12.89
N VAL A 136 7.53 15.57 -13.28
CA VAL A 136 8.43 14.46 -13.66
C VAL A 136 9.65 14.47 -12.76
N THR A 137 9.85 13.37 -12.04
CA THR A 137 11.00 13.14 -11.16
C THR A 137 11.67 11.82 -11.48
N THR A 138 12.84 11.59 -10.89
CA THR A 138 13.33 10.22 -10.69
C THR A 138 12.71 9.61 -9.44
N VAL A 139 12.70 8.28 -9.34
CA VAL A 139 12.36 7.54 -8.10
C VAL A 139 13.28 7.84 -6.90
N HIS A 140 14.33 8.65 -7.08
CA HIS A 140 15.26 9.13 -6.04
C HIS A 140 15.26 10.67 -5.91
N ASN A 141 14.08 11.30 -5.94
CA ASN A 141 13.86 12.72 -5.68
C ASN A 141 14.46 13.75 -6.67
N LYS A 142 15.16 13.34 -7.73
CA LYS A 142 15.66 14.32 -8.70
C LYS A 142 14.50 14.83 -9.56
N ILE A 143 14.14 16.11 -9.43
CA ILE A 143 13.18 16.77 -10.32
C ILE A 143 13.79 16.89 -11.72
N LEU A 144 13.06 16.43 -12.73
CA LEU A 144 13.49 16.40 -14.14
C LEU A 144 12.77 17.45 -14.99
N GLY A 145 11.53 17.79 -14.64
CA GLY A 145 10.70 18.77 -15.33
C GLY A 145 9.25 18.73 -14.88
N GLY A 146 8.40 19.52 -15.52
CA GLY A 146 6.96 19.50 -15.26
C GLY A 146 6.16 20.35 -16.23
N VAL A 147 4.85 20.11 -16.26
CA VAL A 147 3.85 20.86 -17.02
C VAL A 147 2.83 21.42 -16.04
N MET A 148 2.61 22.73 -16.10
CA MET A 148 1.56 23.47 -15.41
C MET A 148 0.64 24.08 -16.47
N ARG A 149 -0.41 23.37 -16.86
CA ARG A 149 -1.32 23.81 -17.92
C ARG A 149 -2.62 24.37 -17.35
N ALA A 150 -2.86 25.65 -17.57
CA ALA A 150 -4.14 26.26 -17.22
C ALA A 150 -5.12 26.10 -18.40
N PRO A 151 -6.30 25.48 -18.23
CA PRO A 151 -7.30 25.38 -19.31
C PRO A 151 -7.78 26.76 -19.79
N PHE A 152 -7.84 27.74 -18.88
CA PHE A 152 -8.34 29.10 -19.15
C PHE A 152 -7.28 30.18 -18.88
N GLY A 153 -6.00 29.85 -19.01
CA GLY A 153 -4.92 30.75 -18.60
C GLY A 153 -3.57 30.47 -19.25
N ARG A 154 -2.51 30.87 -18.54
CA ARG A 154 -1.12 30.73 -19.00
C ARG A 154 -0.58 29.35 -18.63
N THR A 155 0.14 28.74 -19.56
CA THR A 155 0.73 27.41 -19.39
C THR A 155 2.24 27.54 -19.29
N PHE A 156 2.82 26.90 -18.29
CA PHE A 156 4.26 26.86 -18.06
C PHE A 156 4.78 25.43 -18.10
N ILE A 157 5.99 25.27 -18.62
CA ILE A 157 6.65 23.97 -18.74
C ILE A 157 8.11 24.14 -18.37
N SER A 158 8.67 23.20 -17.62
CA SER A 158 10.10 23.15 -17.39
C SER A 158 10.71 21.81 -17.74
N TYR A 159 11.94 21.86 -18.25
CA TYR A 159 12.83 20.73 -18.43
C TYR A 159 14.26 21.23 -18.63
N SER A 160 15.26 20.41 -18.31
CA SER A 160 16.68 20.79 -18.45
C SER A 160 17.05 22.11 -17.74
N SER A 161 16.40 22.39 -16.60
CA SER A 161 16.57 23.63 -15.82
C SER A 161 16.13 24.92 -16.54
N GLU A 162 15.39 24.82 -17.64
CA GLU A 162 14.83 25.96 -18.36
C GLU A 162 13.31 26.02 -18.19
N LEU A 163 12.77 27.23 -18.13
CA LEU A 163 11.34 27.51 -18.05
C LEU A 163 10.83 28.05 -19.39
N TYR A 164 9.68 27.55 -19.81
CA TYR A 164 9.00 27.92 -21.03
C TYR A 164 7.55 28.30 -20.74
N GLU A 165 7.03 29.25 -21.51
CA GLU A 165 5.60 29.49 -21.63
C GLU A 165 5.12 28.87 -22.94
N ASP A 166 4.01 28.14 -22.87
CA ASP A 166 3.33 27.62 -24.06
C ASP A 166 2.34 28.68 -24.58
N ILE A 167 2.64 29.26 -25.74
CA ILE A 167 1.77 30.19 -26.45
C ILE A 167 1.40 29.57 -27.79
N ASP A 168 0.12 29.23 -27.97
CA ASP A 168 -0.40 28.63 -29.20
C ASP A 168 0.36 27.35 -29.64
N ASN A 169 0.67 26.45 -28.69
CA ASN A 169 1.43 25.22 -28.88
C ASN A 169 2.90 25.45 -29.27
N MET A 170 3.44 26.64 -28.97
CA MET A 170 4.84 27.00 -29.17
C MET A 170 5.49 27.30 -27.82
N LEU A 171 6.55 26.55 -27.51
CA LEU A 171 7.33 26.78 -26.29
C LEU A 171 8.28 27.95 -26.46
N ILE A 172 8.03 29.02 -25.71
CA ILE A 172 8.83 30.24 -25.72
C ILE A 172 9.58 30.32 -24.39
N PRO A 173 10.92 30.46 -24.37
CA PRO A 173 11.67 30.65 -23.13
C PRO A 173 11.08 31.79 -22.31
N PHE A 174 10.81 31.53 -21.04
CA PHE A 174 10.19 32.47 -20.13
C PHE A 174 11.12 32.79 -18.97
N THR A 175 11.35 34.08 -18.74
CA THR A 175 12.10 34.57 -17.57
C THR A 175 11.12 35.30 -16.65
N PRO A 176 10.95 34.84 -15.39
CA PRO A 176 10.13 35.55 -14.42
C PRO A 176 10.53 37.02 -14.29
N PRO A 177 9.56 37.95 -14.20
CA PRO A 177 9.88 39.36 -14.09
C PRO A 177 10.53 39.67 -12.73
N PRO A 178 11.46 40.64 -12.66
CA PRO A 178 12.06 41.04 -11.40
C PRO A 178 11.02 41.69 -10.48
N PRO A 179 11.24 41.68 -9.15
CA PRO A 179 10.32 42.30 -8.21
C PRO A 179 10.13 43.79 -8.50
N SER A 180 8.85 44.20 -8.56
CA SER A 180 8.47 45.57 -8.93
C SER A 180 8.14 46.47 -7.72
N SER A 181 8.19 45.93 -6.50
CA SER A 181 7.74 46.62 -5.27
C SER A 181 8.65 46.33 -4.08
N LEU A 182 8.65 47.23 -3.10
CA LEU A 182 9.22 47.01 -1.77
C LEU A 182 8.24 46.33 -0.81
N THR A 183 6.96 46.21 -1.20
CA THR A 183 5.93 45.45 -0.49
C THR A 183 6.07 43.98 -0.83
N LEU A 184 6.16 43.11 0.18
CA LEU A 184 6.14 41.66 0.05
C LEU A 184 4.70 41.18 -0.15
N LYS A 185 4.40 40.61 -1.30
CA LYS A 185 3.09 40.07 -1.66
C LYS A 185 3.06 38.57 -1.44
N ILE A 186 2.11 38.12 -0.63
CA ILE A 186 1.94 36.72 -0.26
C ILE A 186 0.59 36.24 -0.75
N CYS A 187 0.56 35.12 -1.45
CA CYS A 187 -0.68 34.38 -1.70
C CYS A 187 -0.73 33.16 -0.78
N SER A 188 -1.91 32.82 -0.26
CA SER A 188 -2.06 31.72 0.69
C SER A 188 -3.36 30.95 0.46
N SER A 189 -3.37 29.68 0.87
CA SER A 189 -4.62 28.96 1.11
C SER A 189 -5.32 29.49 2.37
N GLY A 190 -6.65 29.44 2.39
CA GLY A 190 -7.44 29.69 3.59
C GLY A 190 -7.53 28.42 4.44
N SER A 191 -6.87 28.39 5.60
CA SER A 191 -6.99 27.28 6.55
C SER A 191 -6.78 27.72 8.00
N SER A 192 -7.40 27.00 8.93
CA SER A 192 -7.21 27.20 10.37
C SER A 192 -5.76 26.98 10.80
N THR A 193 -5.04 26.06 10.14
CA THR A 193 -3.62 25.77 10.38
C THR A 193 -2.72 26.94 10.01
N LEU A 194 -3.02 27.66 8.93
CA LEU A 194 -2.24 28.82 8.49
C LEU A 194 -2.63 30.12 9.20
N GLN A 195 -3.86 30.23 9.73
CA GLN A 195 -4.38 31.47 10.29
C GLN A 195 -3.42 32.18 11.29
N PRO A 196 -2.77 31.47 12.24
CA PRO A 196 -1.81 32.10 13.14
C PRO A 196 -0.57 32.68 12.44
N ILE A 197 -0.14 32.07 11.34
CA ILE A 197 1.00 32.53 10.53
C ILE A 197 0.57 33.77 9.73
N LEU A 198 -0.63 33.74 9.13
CA LEU A 198 -1.18 34.87 8.39
C LEU A 198 -1.40 36.09 9.28
N ASP A 199 -1.93 35.90 10.49
CA ASP A 199 -2.13 36.98 11.46
C ASP A 199 -0.80 37.60 11.89
N LYS A 200 0.25 36.78 12.06
CA LYS A 200 1.59 37.25 12.33
C LYS A 200 2.15 38.08 11.15
N LEU A 201 2.02 37.59 9.93
CA LEU A 201 2.50 38.28 8.72
C LEU A 201 1.79 39.62 8.50
N ARG A 202 0.50 39.72 8.80
CA ARG A 202 -0.27 40.98 8.73
C ARG A 202 0.20 42.06 9.70
N THR A 203 1.03 41.73 10.69
CA THR A 203 1.62 42.75 11.59
C THR A 203 2.74 43.57 10.95
N TYR A 204 3.28 43.11 9.81
CA TYR A 204 4.33 43.82 9.09
C TYR A 204 3.71 44.85 8.11
N PRO A 205 4.12 46.13 8.15
CA PRO A 205 3.47 47.20 7.38
C PRO A 205 3.69 47.11 5.86
N ASN A 206 4.70 46.36 5.41
CA ASN A 206 5.05 46.18 4.00
C ASN A 206 4.71 44.75 3.53
N VAL A 207 3.64 44.15 4.06
CA VAL A 207 3.16 42.82 3.65
C VAL A 207 1.70 42.92 3.19
N GLU A 208 1.43 42.43 1.99
CA GLU A 208 0.09 42.24 1.44
C GLU A 208 -0.20 40.75 1.33
N ILE A 209 -1.38 40.30 1.75
CA ILE A 209 -1.75 38.89 1.75
C ILE A 209 -3.12 38.69 1.10
N ASP A 210 -3.16 37.86 0.06
CA ASP A 210 -4.39 37.41 -0.57
C ASP A 210 -4.63 35.92 -0.35
N ILE A 211 -5.90 35.54 -0.21
CA ILE A 211 -6.32 34.13 -0.16
C ILE A 211 -6.80 33.71 -1.55
N ILE A 212 -6.13 32.73 -2.15
CA ILE A 212 -6.47 32.20 -3.48
C ILE A 212 -6.43 30.66 -3.50
N GLY A 213 -7.33 30.06 -4.29
CA GLY A 213 -7.39 28.61 -4.50
C GLY A 213 -6.41 28.10 -5.58
N GLY A 214 -6.21 26.78 -5.62
CA GLY A 214 -5.29 26.08 -6.53
C GLY A 214 -3.82 26.14 -6.09
N ALA A 215 -3.18 24.98 -5.91
CA ALA A 215 -1.75 24.84 -5.66
C ALA A 215 -0.90 25.37 -6.83
N GLY A 216 -1.22 24.91 -8.03
CA GLY A 216 -0.70 25.35 -9.31
C GLY A 216 -0.93 26.83 -9.57
N ASN A 217 -2.13 27.34 -9.26
CA ASN A 217 -2.43 28.76 -9.45
C ASN A 217 -1.53 29.64 -8.57
N LYS A 218 -1.37 29.32 -7.28
CA LYS A 218 -0.45 30.07 -6.39
C LYS A 218 0.95 30.19 -6.99
N ILE A 219 1.51 29.09 -7.49
CA ILE A 219 2.87 29.09 -8.05
C ILE A 219 2.93 29.77 -9.41
N SER A 220 1.92 29.58 -10.26
CA SER A 220 1.80 30.30 -11.53
C SER A 220 1.83 31.82 -11.30
N ARG A 221 1.13 32.33 -10.28
CA ARG A 221 1.14 33.76 -9.94
C ARG A 221 2.49 34.24 -9.39
N VAL A 222 3.27 33.37 -8.73
CA VAL A 222 4.65 33.69 -8.33
C VAL A 222 5.58 33.75 -9.54
N ILE A 223 5.50 32.77 -10.45
CA ILE A 223 6.27 32.74 -11.71
C ILE A 223 5.99 33.99 -12.57
N GLN A 224 4.73 34.45 -12.58
CA GLN A 224 4.31 35.65 -13.29
C GLN A 224 4.69 36.96 -12.59
N GLY A 225 5.26 36.91 -11.38
CA GLY A 225 5.63 38.06 -10.56
C GLY A 225 4.45 38.83 -9.95
N ASN A 226 3.29 38.19 -9.82
CA ASN A 226 2.14 38.78 -9.12
C ASN A 226 2.29 38.69 -7.60
N TYR A 227 2.91 37.61 -7.11
CA TYR A 227 3.24 37.39 -5.70
C TYR A 227 4.72 37.03 -5.54
N ASP A 228 5.26 37.27 -4.35
CA ASP A 228 6.64 36.94 -3.98
C ASP A 228 6.72 35.60 -3.23
N VAL A 229 5.68 35.28 -2.44
CA VAL A 229 5.60 34.07 -1.61
C VAL A 229 4.24 33.38 -1.81
N ALA A 230 4.25 32.06 -1.90
CA ALA A 230 3.07 31.20 -1.91
C ALA A 230 3.07 30.31 -0.65
N LEU A 231 2.00 30.38 0.14
CA LEU A 231 1.78 29.52 1.31
C LEU A 231 0.69 28.48 1.05
N PHE A 232 1.01 27.24 1.37
CA PHE A 232 0.15 26.08 1.14
C PHE A 232 -0.41 25.54 2.44
N ASN A 233 -1.55 24.86 2.35
CA ASN A 233 -2.17 24.24 3.52
C ASN A 233 -1.50 22.91 3.86
N ASP A 234 -1.97 22.28 4.93
CA ASP A 234 -1.50 21.00 5.48
C ASP A 234 -2.02 19.77 4.72
N ARG A 235 -2.82 19.95 3.66
CA ARG A 235 -3.33 18.87 2.80
C ARG A 235 -2.74 18.91 1.38
N THR A 236 -1.64 19.62 1.20
CA THR A 236 -0.96 19.71 -0.10
C THR A 236 -0.14 18.44 -0.34
N SER A 237 -0.36 17.76 -1.45
CA SER A 237 0.24 16.48 -1.81
C SER A 237 1.45 16.60 -2.74
N LEU A 238 2.13 15.49 -3.01
CA LEU A 238 3.26 15.44 -3.94
C LEU A 238 2.83 15.77 -5.37
N TRP A 239 1.60 15.40 -5.77
CA TRP A 239 1.05 15.76 -7.09
C TRP A 239 0.82 17.26 -7.27
N ASP A 240 0.36 17.97 -6.23
CA ASP A 240 0.28 19.44 -6.22
C ASP A 240 1.64 20.12 -6.43
N THR A 241 2.71 19.47 -5.96
CA THR A 241 4.01 20.12 -5.76
C THR A 241 5.09 19.71 -6.74
N ALA A 242 4.99 18.55 -7.39
CA ALA A 242 6.03 18.08 -8.30
C ALA A 242 6.17 18.99 -9.52
N ALA A 243 5.07 19.26 -10.25
CA ALA A 243 5.08 20.14 -11.42
C ALA A 243 5.40 21.59 -11.04
N THR A 244 4.83 22.05 -9.93
CA THR A 244 4.97 23.44 -9.47
C THR A 244 6.38 23.72 -8.95
N SER A 245 7.01 22.76 -8.26
CA SER A 245 8.43 22.84 -7.89
C SER A 245 9.31 22.85 -9.12
N ALA A 246 9.06 21.98 -10.10
CA ALA A 246 9.84 21.94 -11.32
C ALA A 246 9.81 23.28 -12.08
N CYS A 247 8.63 23.90 -12.21
CA CYS A 247 8.51 25.18 -12.93
C CYS A 247 9.07 26.36 -12.13
N LEU A 248 8.82 26.42 -10.80
CA LEU A 248 9.33 27.52 -9.98
C LEU A 248 10.86 27.48 -9.87
N ILE A 249 11.46 26.29 -9.70
CA ILE A 249 12.92 26.14 -9.65
C ILE A 249 13.56 26.51 -10.99
N ALA A 250 12.93 26.15 -12.12
CA ALA A 250 13.41 26.56 -13.46
C ALA A 250 13.27 28.08 -13.70
N GLY A 251 12.42 28.76 -12.93
CA GLY A 251 12.35 30.22 -12.85
C GLY A 251 13.21 30.83 -11.73
N ASP A 252 14.25 30.12 -11.28
CA ASP A 252 15.20 30.52 -10.22
C ASP A 252 14.57 30.74 -8.83
N GLY A 253 13.33 30.29 -8.62
CA GLY A 253 12.66 30.28 -7.33
C GLY A 253 13.07 29.10 -6.44
N LYS A 254 12.42 28.98 -5.28
CA LYS A 254 12.62 27.88 -4.33
C LYS A 254 11.28 27.34 -3.84
N VAL A 255 11.22 26.03 -3.60
CA VAL A 255 10.14 25.40 -2.86
C VAL A 255 10.71 24.72 -1.64
N ILE A 256 10.24 25.14 -0.46
CA ILE A 256 10.77 24.70 0.83
C ILE A 256 9.65 24.27 1.77
N ASP A 257 10.00 23.49 2.78
CA ASP A 257 9.14 23.17 3.91
C ASP A 257 9.17 24.28 4.99
N PHE A 258 8.35 24.13 6.03
CA PHE A 258 8.31 25.07 7.15
C PHE A 258 9.56 25.04 8.03
N TYR A 259 10.54 24.17 7.75
CA TYR A 259 11.84 24.10 8.39
C TYR A 259 12.95 24.73 7.53
N GLY A 260 12.62 25.23 6.34
CA GLY A 260 13.57 25.82 5.40
C GLY A 260 14.35 24.81 4.58
N LYS A 261 13.94 23.54 4.55
CA LYS A 261 14.55 22.52 3.70
C LYS A 261 13.84 22.48 2.36
N GLU A 262 14.59 22.18 1.30
CA GLU A 262 14.02 21.93 -0.02
C GLU A 262 13.02 20.77 0.04
N LEU A 263 11.93 20.90 -0.71
CA LEU A 263 10.88 19.89 -0.78
C LEU A 263 11.41 18.61 -1.44
N ILE A 264 10.88 17.46 -1.01
CA ILE A 264 11.28 16.14 -1.48
C ILE A 264 10.05 15.45 -2.09
N HIS A 265 10.20 14.94 -3.31
CA HIS A 265 9.24 14.16 -4.10
C HIS A 265 9.70 12.72 -4.28
N ASP A 266 10.43 12.17 -3.29
CA ASP A 266 10.66 10.73 -3.21
C ASP A 266 9.31 10.01 -3.13
N PRO A 267 9.11 8.92 -3.90
CA PRO A 267 7.91 8.10 -3.74
C PRO A 267 7.85 7.57 -2.30
N PRO A 268 6.75 7.80 -1.57
CA PRO A 268 6.59 7.30 -0.22
C PRO A 268 6.37 5.78 -0.20
N ILE A 269 6.45 5.15 0.97
CA ILE A 269 6.19 3.70 1.07
C ILE A 269 4.66 3.43 1.11
N ASN A 270 3.85 4.43 1.45
CA ASN A 270 2.39 4.34 1.56
C ASN A 270 1.72 5.65 1.08
N LEU A 271 0.39 5.59 0.91
CA LEU A 271 -0.46 6.71 0.49
C LEU A 271 -0.34 7.93 1.42
N ASP A 272 -0.25 7.73 2.74
CA ASP A 272 -0.11 8.83 3.72
C ASP A 272 1.15 9.67 3.51
N GLY A 273 2.21 9.05 2.96
CA GLY A 273 3.45 9.74 2.64
C GLY A 273 3.37 10.63 1.39
N LEU A 274 2.24 10.64 0.68
CA LEU A 274 2.01 11.53 -0.46
C LEU A 274 1.67 12.96 0.00
N LEU A 275 1.41 13.19 1.28
CA LEU A 275 1.19 14.53 1.85
C LEU A 275 2.50 15.23 2.19
N ASN A 276 2.58 16.53 1.88
CA ASN A 276 3.65 17.42 2.35
C ASN A 276 3.41 17.87 3.79
N TYR A 277 3.49 16.93 4.73
CA TYR A 277 3.17 17.13 6.16
C TYR A 277 4.05 18.18 6.87
N LYS A 278 5.20 18.54 6.30
CA LYS A 278 6.07 19.61 6.81
C LYS A 278 5.70 21.01 6.31
N GLY A 279 4.58 21.14 5.59
CA GLY A 279 4.15 22.37 4.97
C GLY A 279 4.95 22.69 3.70
N VAL A 280 4.43 23.63 2.90
CA VAL A 280 5.05 24.04 1.63
C VAL A 280 5.03 25.57 1.51
N ILE A 281 6.17 26.12 1.11
CA ILE A 281 6.38 27.54 0.81
C ILE A 281 7.04 27.65 -0.55
N GLY A 282 6.37 28.31 -1.50
CA GLY A 282 6.99 28.76 -2.74
C GLY A 282 7.57 30.16 -2.57
N LEU A 283 8.82 30.36 -2.97
CA LEU A 283 9.52 31.63 -2.91
C LEU A 283 10.03 31.99 -4.31
N ARG A 284 9.81 33.24 -4.73
CA ARG A 284 10.47 33.75 -5.93
C ARG A 284 11.99 33.84 -5.76
N GLU A 285 12.70 34.01 -6.87
CA GLU A 285 14.14 34.28 -6.88
C GLU A 285 14.48 35.51 -5.99
N GLY A 286 15.59 35.41 -5.26
CA GLY A 286 16.21 36.52 -4.54
C GLY A 286 15.64 36.80 -3.14
N LEU A 287 14.65 36.04 -2.68
CA LEU A 287 14.21 36.10 -1.28
C LEU A 287 15.13 35.27 -0.37
N ASP A 288 15.45 35.81 0.81
CA ASP A 288 16.18 35.09 1.84
C ASP A 288 15.22 34.20 2.66
N VAL A 289 15.55 32.90 2.71
CA VAL A 289 14.73 31.88 3.37
C VAL A 289 14.61 32.15 4.87
N ALA A 290 15.70 32.55 5.52
CA ALA A 290 15.72 32.76 6.97
C ALA A 290 14.94 34.03 7.35
N GLU A 291 14.99 35.08 6.53
CA GLU A 291 14.18 36.28 6.72
C GLU A 291 12.69 35.97 6.62
N VAL A 292 12.27 35.27 5.57
CA VAL A 292 10.85 34.91 5.37
C VAL A 292 10.34 34.00 6.48
N LEU A 293 11.09 32.96 6.87
CA LEU A 293 10.71 32.09 7.99
C LEU A 293 10.69 32.85 9.32
N GLY A 294 11.63 33.77 9.54
CA GLY A 294 11.66 34.63 10.73
C GLY A 294 10.43 35.54 10.84
N MET A 295 9.88 36.00 9.71
CA MET A 295 8.62 36.75 9.68
C MET A 295 7.41 35.89 10.06
N MET A 296 7.44 34.59 9.73
CA MET A 296 6.37 33.63 10.02
C MET A 296 6.43 33.05 11.44
N GLU A 297 7.52 33.27 12.18
CA GLU A 297 7.74 32.68 13.49
C GLU A 297 6.69 33.17 14.50
N CYS A 298 5.78 32.26 14.86
CA CYS A 298 4.70 32.48 15.80
C CYS A 298 4.37 31.20 16.59
N GLU A 299 3.52 31.32 17.61
CA GLU A 299 3.10 30.17 18.41
C GLU A 299 2.40 29.09 17.57
N GLY A 300 1.66 29.48 16.53
CA GLY A 300 1.04 28.52 15.62
C GLY A 300 2.05 27.76 14.77
N MET A 301 3.10 28.44 14.27
CA MET A 301 4.21 27.81 13.56
C MET A 301 4.99 26.85 14.46
N LYS A 302 5.23 27.23 15.72
CA LYS A 302 5.85 26.34 16.71
C LYS A 302 4.99 25.11 16.97
N ARG A 303 3.69 25.27 17.22
CA ARG A 303 2.78 24.12 17.40
C ARG A 303 2.64 23.26 16.15
N PHE A 304 2.69 23.86 14.97
CA PHE A 304 2.73 23.11 13.72
C PHE A 304 4.02 22.28 13.67
N ARG A 305 5.17 22.93 13.92
CA ARG A 305 6.45 22.25 13.98
C ARG A 305 6.42 21.17 15.06
N GLU A 306 6.08 21.43 16.32
CA GLU A 306 5.97 20.44 17.39
C GLU A 306 5.06 19.24 17.03
N ARG A 307 3.90 19.49 16.39
CA ARG A 307 3.00 18.42 15.91
C ARG A 307 3.62 17.58 14.78
N ASN A 308 4.46 18.21 13.95
CA ASN A 308 5.07 17.60 12.77
C ASN A 308 6.61 17.34 12.94
N GLU A 309 7.17 17.64 14.13
CA GLU A 309 8.57 17.51 14.56
C GLU A 309 8.81 16.16 15.25
N GLY A 310 7.79 15.30 15.40
CA GLY A 310 8.02 13.88 15.65
C GLY A 310 6.79 12.96 15.62
N PRO A 311 6.96 11.62 15.42
CA PRO A 311 8.23 10.88 15.25
C PRO A 311 8.29 10.01 13.97
N PHE A 312 9.40 10.04 13.23
CA PHE A 312 9.89 8.82 12.54
C PHE A 312 11.11 8.23 13.26
N CYS A 313 11.32 8.59 14.52
CA CYS A 313 12.12 7.83 15.47
C CYS A 313 11.26 7.66 16.72
N THR A 314 10.69 6.47 16.91
CA THR A 314 9.93 6.12 18.11
C THR A 314 10.90 5.95 19.28
N GLY A 315 11.22 7.04 19.98
CA GLY A 315 11.81 6.94 21.31
C GLY A 315 10.81 6.25 22.24
N CYS A 316 10.99 4.95 22.47
CA CYS A 316 10.12 4.01 23.19
C CYS A 316 8.64 4.04 22.78
N VAL A 317 8.22 3.09 21.94
CA VAL A 317 6.81 2.65 21.98
C VAL A 317 6.70 1.56 23.03
N SER A 318 6.85 1.93 24.30
CA SER A 318 6.77 1.04 25.47
C SER A 318 7.79 -0.13 25.50
N ASP A 319 8.00 -0.70 26.68
CA ASP A 319 8.79 -1.93 26.87
C ASP A 319 8.08 -3.17 26.29
N SER A 320 6.92 -3.01 25.63
CA SER A 320 6.02 -4.08 25.21
C SER A 320 6.03 -4.35 23.70
N ILE A 321 6.55 -3.41 22.89
CA ILE A 321 6.51 -3.51 21.42
C ILE A 321 7.90 -3.89 20.90
N VAL A 322 7.93 -4.90 20.03
CA VAL A 322 9.14 -5.39 19.37
C VAL A 322 9.14 -4.92 17.92
N GLN A 323 10.25 -4.36 17.44
CA GLN A 323 10.39 -3.88 16.06
C GLN A 323 11.73 -4.24 15.42
N PRO A 324 11.85 -4.23 14.08
CA PRO A 324 13.12 -4.50 13.40
C PRO A 324 14.20 -3.50 13.78
N THR A 325 15.34 -4.03 14.22
CA THR A 325 16.44 -3.23 14.74
C THR A 325 17.71 -3.49 13.95
N TYR A 326 18.43 -2.41 13.66
CA TYR A 326 19.60 -2.36 12.79
C TYR A 326 20.80 -1.79 13.55
N ILE A 327 22.02 -2.10 13.11
CA ILE A 327 23.25 -1.40 13.50
C ILE A 327 23.85 -0.78 12.25
N CYS A 328 24.23 0.48 12.35
CA CYS A 328 24.99 1.17 11.33
C CYS A 328 26.48 0.82 11.46
N MET A 329 26.97 -0.01 10.53
CA MET A 329 28.36 -0.45 10.44
C MET A 329 29.31 0.69 10.04
N THR A 330 28.78 1.72 9.38
CA THR A 330 29.56 2.92 9.01
C THR A 330 29.75 3.90 10.17
N CYS A 331 28.69 4.18 10.95
CA CYS A 331 28.73 5.15 12.05
C CYS A 331 29.21 4.53 13.37
N SER A 332 28.95 3.23 13.58
CA SER A 332 29.33 2.47 14.77
C SER A 332 29.95 1.13 14.37
N PRO A 333 31.18 1.12 13.80
CA PRO A 333 31.84 -0.11 13.40
C PRO A 333 32.12 -1.02 14.61
N PRO A 334 32.07 -2.36 14.47
CA PRO A 334 32.15 -3.33 15.59
C PRO A 334 33.39 -3.20 16.49
N GLN A 335 34.45 -2.58 15.98
CA GLN A 335 35.73 -2.38 16.65
C GLN A 335 35.70 -1.18 17.64
N SER A 336 34.63 -0.38 17.62
CA SER A 336 34.48 0.83 18.45
C SER A 336 34.01 0.56 19.89
N GLY A 337 33.51 -0.65 20.17
CA GLY A 337 32.98 -1.02 21.49
C GLY A 337 31.66 -0.33 21.89
N ASN A 338 31.10 0.51 21.00
CA ASN A 338 29.81 1.19 21.15
C ASN A 338 28.93 0.88 19.91
N ASN A 339 28.34 -0.32 19.92
CA ASN A 339 27.41 -0.76 18.88
C ASN A 339 26.01 -0.21 19.20
N ASN A 340 25.67 0.92 18.58
CA ASN A 340 24.39 1.59 18.76
C ASN A 340 23.33 0.97 17.84
N CYS A 341 22.11 0.77 18.36
CA CYS A 341 20.99 0.15 17.66
C CYS A 341 20.01 1.21 17.11
N PHE A 342 19.38 0.93 15.97
CA PHE A 342 18.51 1.86 15.24
C PHE A 342 17.21 1.18 14.81
N CYS A 343 16.08 1.89 14.89
CA CYS A 343 14.79 1.41 14.36
C CYS A 343 14.76 1.45 12.82
N PRO A 344 13.76 0.84 12.16
CA PRO A 344 13.69 0.75 10.69
C PRO A 344 13.63 2.14 10.05
N ALA A 345 12.86 3.04 10.64
CA ALA A 345 12.74 4.41 10.15
C ALA A 345 14.07 5.18 10.25
N CYS A 346 14.88 4.96 11.30
CA CYS A 346 16.22 5.53 11.40
C CYS A 346 17.22 4.90 10.41
N ALA A 347 17.12 3.59 10.15
CA ALA A 347 17.93 2.91 9.14
C ALA A 347 17.67 3.51 7.75
N VAL A 348 16.41 3.72 7.41
CA VAL A 348 15.97 4.22 6.10
C VAL A 348 16.14 5.73 5.93
N LYS A 349 15.96 6.54 6.98
CA LYS A 349 16.02 8.01 6.87
C LYS A 349 17.36 8.60 7.30
N CYS A 350 17.86 8.25 8.49
CA CYS A 350 19.08 8.84 9.05
C CYS A 350 20.35 8.14 8.57
N HIS A 351 20.26 6.86 8.22
CA HIS A 351 21.37 6.00 7.82
C HIS A 351 21.24 5.48 6.38
N SER A 352 20.44 6.14 5.54
CA SER A 352 20.23 5.76 4.12
C SER A 352 21.52 5.65 3.30
N LYS A 353 22.58 6.37 3.70
CA LYS A 353 23.89 6.37 3.05
C LYS A 353 24.94 5.54 3.79
N CYS A 354 24.53 4.80 4.81
CA CYS A 354 25.42 4.00 5.63
C CYS A 354 25.18 2.51 5.36
N GLU A 355 26.24 1.72 5.54
CA GLU A 355 26.14 0.28 5.61
C GLU A 355 25.43 -0.08 6.91
N VAL A 356 24.20 -0.60 6.81
CA VAL A 356 23.39 -1.02 7.95
C VAL A 356 23.24 -2.53 7.96
N MET A 357 23.32 -3.11 9.15
CA MET A 357 23.19 -4.54 9.39
C MET A 357 21.93 -4.76 10.22
N TYR A 358 21.02 -5.60 9.75
CA TYR A 358 19.90 -6.05 10.56
C TYR A 358 20.39 -6.95 11.70
N VAL A 359 19.87 -6.74 12.90
CA VAL A 359 20.33 -7.40 14.13
C VAL A 359 19.26 -8.31 14.71
N GLY A 360 17.99 -8.05 14.41
CA GLY A 360 16.85 -8.77 14.94
C GLY A 360 15.69 -7.84 15.28
N ASN A 361 14.56 -8.43 15.64
CA ASN A 361 13.42 -7.70 16.19
C ASN A 361 13.62 -7.59 17.70
N LEU A 362 13.76 -6.36 18.20
CA LEU A 362 14.08 -6.07 19.62
C LEU A 362 13.02 -5.16 20.24
N GLU A 363 12.91 -5.18 21.57
CA GLU A 363 12.09 -4.24 22.35
C GLU A 363 12.36 -2.79 21.92
N SER A 364 11.30 -1.99 21.81
CA SER A 364 11.35 -0.70 21.13
C SER A 364 12.38 0.26 21.76
N GLY A 365 13.50 0.48 21.05
CA GLY A 365 14.57 1.39 21.47
C GLY A 365 15.46 1.81 20.30
N CYS A 366 15.84 3.09 20.26
CA CYS A 366 16.75 3.64 19.25
C CYS A 366 17.84 4.50 19.94
N ASP A 367 19.11 4.18 19.65
CA ASP A 367 20.29 4.79 20.27
C ASP A 367 20.78 6.04 19.52
N CYS A 368 20.08 6.47 18.46
CA CYS A 368 20.46 7.65 17.68
C CYS A 368 20.54 8.94 18.54
N ARG A 369 19.84 8.94 19.68
CA ARG A 369 19.90 9.97 20.74
C ARG A 369 21.30 10.13 21.34
N ALA A 370 22.05 9.04 21.53
CA ALA A 370 23.41 9.06 22.09
C ALA A 370 24.45 9.61 21.11
N LEU A 371 24.12 9.65 19.81
CA LEU A 371 24.96 10.16 18.72
C LEU A 371 24.71 11.65 18.40
N GLY A 372 23.84 12.34 19.15
CA GLY A 372 23.56 13.77 18.94
C GLY A 372 22.75 14.08 17.67
N CYS A 373 22.06 13.08 17.10
CA CYS A 373 21.34 13.21 15.82
C CYS A 373 19.92 13.80 15.94
N CYS A 374 19.42 14.04 17.15
CA CYS A 374 18.14 14.68 17.41
C CYS A 374 18.28 15.64 18.60
N GLY A 375 18.35 16.95 18.32
CA GLY A 375 18.46 17.98 19.34
C GLY A 375 17.09 18.20 19.99
N ILE A 376 16.90 17.69 21.21
CA ILE A 376 16.03 18.20 22.31
C ILE A 376 16.08 17.16 23.46
N TRP A 377 16.94 17.36 24.48
CA TRP A 377 16.63 17.32 25.94
C TRP A 377 17.88 17.38 26.84
N GLU A 378 17.76 18.15 27.94
CA GLU A 378 18.61 18.14 29.14
C GLU A 378 18.02 17.19 30.20
N GLY A 379 18.65 16.05 30.48
CA GLY A 379 18.49 15.32 31.75
C GLY A 379 17.83 13.93 31.67
N GLY A 380 18.51 12.93 32.28
CA GLY A 380 17.95 11.64 32.72
C GLY A 380 18.40 10.40 31.95
N GLU A 381 19.20 9.54 32.61
CA GLU A 381 19.63 8.17 32.23
C GLU A 381 18.42 7.26 31.87
N ARG A 382 18.45 6.25 30.98
CA ARG A 382 19.35 5.08 30.82
C ARG A 382 19.05 4.43 29.44
N VAL A 383 20.06 3.96 28.71
CA VAL A 383 19.92 3.12 27.50
C VAL A 383 20.62 1.79 27.78
N LYS A 384 19.91 0.67 27.66
CA LYS A 384 20.46 -0.70 27.80
C LYS A 384 21.17 -1.09 26.51
N ARG A 385 22.46 -1.42 26.58
CA ARG A 385 23.27 -1.85 25.43
C ARG A 385 22.92 -3.30 25.04
N CYS A 386 22.45 -3.53 23.81
CA CYS A 386 21.94 -4.82 23.33
C CYS A 386 22.98 -5.96 23.20
N PHE A 387 24.27 -5.70 23.41
CA PHE A 387 25.32 -6.71 23.20
C PHE A 387 25.66 -7.57 24.43
N GLU A 388 25.14 -7.24 25.61
CA GLU A 388 25.41 -8.04 26.82
C GLU A 388 24.53 -9.29 26.92
N SER A 389 23.42 -9.39 26.17
CA SER A 389 22.52 -10.56 26.16
C SER A 389 22.78 -11.59 25.06
N LEU A 390 23.49 -11.23 23.99
CA LEU A 390 23.64 -12.05 22.77
C LEU A 390 24.91 -12.93 22.73
N GLY A 391 25.60 -13.14 23.86
CA GLY A 391 26.51 -14.27 24.05
C GLY A 391 27.43 -14.65 22.87
N GLY A 392 28.31 -13.74 22.43
CA GLY A 392 29.54 -14.07 21.71
C GLY A 392 29.43 -14.54 20.25
N GLY A 393 29.77 -13.65 19.33
CA GLY A 393 30.49 -13.98 18.09
C GLY A 393 29.64 -14.48 16.91
N LEU A 394 28.82 -13.61 16.31
CA LEU A 394 28.34 -13.83 14.94
C LEU A 394 29.49 -13.56 13.95
N LYS A 395 29.98 -14.61 13.29
CA LYS A 395 30.76 -14.48 12.05
C LYS A 395 29.79 -14.42 10.87
N PRO A 396 29.99 -13.54 9.89
CA PRO A 396 29.20 -13.54 8.68
C PRO A 396 29.50 -14.83 7.90
N THR A 397 28.46 -15.63 7.64
CA THR A 397 28.49 -16.69 6.64
C THR A 397 27.71 -16.16 5.43
N PRO A 398 28.35 -15.99 4.26
CA PRO A 398 27.60 -15.69 3.04
C PRO A 398 26.71 -16.90 2.68
N PRO A 399 25.53 -16.68 2.07
CA PRO A 399 24.71 -17.78 1.56
C PRO A 399 25.54 -18.56 0.53
N SER A 400 25.59 -19.88 0.71
CA SER A 400 26.30 -20.80 -0.19
C SER A 400 25.55 -20.93 -1.51
N ASP A 401 26.18 -20.46 -2.58
CA ASP A 401 25.84 -20.85 -3.95
C ASP A 401 26.21 -22.32 -4.16
N GLU A 402 25.23 -23.23 -4.12
CA GLU A 402 25.33 -24.48 -4.86
C GLU A 402 24.11 -24.64 -5.78
N PRO A 403 24.31 -24.90 -7.09
CA PRO A 403 23.23 -25.10 -8.04
C PRO A 403 22.69 -26.53 -7.89
N GLY A 404 21.56 -26.67 -7.21
CA GLY A 404 20.79 -27.92 -7.13
C GLY A 404 19.61 -27.90 -8.10
N ASP A 405 19.39 -29.02 -8.80
CA ASP A 405 18.40 -29.22 -9.85
C ASP A 405 16.98 -28.72 -9.52
N SER A 406 16.33 -28.14 -10.52
CA SER A 406 14.99 -27.51 -10.46
C SER A 406 13.85 -28.47 -10.08
N PRO A 407 13.02 -28.12 -9.08
CA PRO A 407 11.62 -28.44 -9.04
C PRO A 407 10.77 -27.18 -9.29
N ASP A 408 9.61 -27.32 -9.93
CA ASP A 408 8.63 -26.24 -10.15
C ASP A 408 8.42 -25.39 -8.88
N VAL A 409 8.90 -24.14 -8.91
CA VAL A 409 8.75 -23.18 -7.81
C VAL A 409 7.44 -22.42 -8.01
N THR A 410 6.32 -23.07 -7.71
CA THR A 410 5.04 -22.37 -7.55
C THR A 410 4.97 -21.67 -6.18
N ASN A 411 4.17 -20.61 -6.05
CA ASN A 411 3.90 -19.93 -4.75
C ASN A 411 3.36 -20.90 -3.66
N PHE A 412 2.83 -22.06 -4.06
CA PHE A 412 2.40 -23.15 -3.16
C PHE A 412 3.51 -24.09 -2.67
N SER A 413 4.78 -23.77 -2.84
CA SER A 413 5.90 -24.61 -2.37
C SER A 413 5.84 -24.92 -0.86
N THR A 414 5.15 -24.08 -0.07
CA THR A 414 4.94 -24.26 1.38
C THR A 414 3.60 -24.88 1.75
N PHE A 415 2.69 -25.10 0.79
CA PHE A 415 1.37 -25.67 1.05
C PHE A 415 1.49 -27.12 1.49
N LYS A 416 0.86 -27.47 2.61
CA LYS A 416 0.73 -28.85 3.09
C LYS A 416 -0.62 -29.09 3.72
N SER A 417 -1.09 -30.34 3.63
CA SER A 417 -2.28 -30.82 4.32
C SER A 417 -1.88 -31.91 5.32
N TYR A 418 -2.59 -31.95 6.44
CA TYR A 418 -2.40 -32.88 7.53
C TYR A 418 -3.76 -33.37 8.03
N THR A 419 -3.73 -34.50 8.72
CA THR A 419 -4.85 -35.04 9.47
C THR A 419 -4.45 -35.30 10.91
N THR A 420 -5.37 -35.01 11.82
CA THR A 420 -5.26 -35.38 13.22
C THR A 420 -6.54 -36.07 13.68
N SER A 421 -6.39 -37.18 14.41
CA SER A 421 -7.49 -37.90 15.05
C SER A 421 -7.62 -37.59 16.54
N ASN A 422 -6.75 -36.76 17.11
CA ASN A 422 -6.65 -36.48 18.54
C ASN A 422 -6.82 -34.99 18.87
N LEU A 423 -7.80 -34.33 18.25
CA LEU A 423 -8.18 -32.96 18.62
C LEU A 423 -8.53 -32.85 20.12
N PRO A 424 -8.15 -31.76 20.80
CA PRO A 424 -8.50 -31.57 22.20
C PRO A 424 -10.02 -31.63 22.42
N PRO A 425 -10.52 -32.36 23.44
CA PRO A 425 -11.94 -32.67 23.57
C PRO A 425 -12.86 -31.44 23.69
N THR A 426 -12.37 -30.35 24.27
CA THR A 426 -13.19 -29.14 24.47
C THR A 426 -13.05 -28.12 23.35
N LEU A 427 -12.09 -28.28 22.43
CA LEU A 427 -11.70 -27.24 21.45
C LEU A 427 -12.88 -26.71 20.64
N THR A 428 -13.72 -27.61 20.09
CA THR A 428 -14.92 -27.23 19.33
C THR A 428 -15.90 -26.42 20.18
N GLN A 429 -16.20 -26.89 21.41
CA GLN A 429 -17.15 -26.22 22.30
C GLN A 429 -16.60 -24.87 22.79
N SER A 430 -15.30 -24.78 23.04
CA SER A 430 -14.61 -23.55 23.41
C SER A 430 -14.70 -22.52 22.29
N CYS A 431 -14.55 -22.92 21.02
CA CYS A 431 -14.75 -22.00 19.88
C CYS A 431 -16.18 -21.47 19.82
N LEU A 432 -17.17 -22.36 19.95
CA LEU A 432 -18.59 -21.99 19.95
C LEU A 432 -18.95 -21.04 21.10
N ASN A 433 -18.24 -21.11 22.23
CA ASN A 433 -18.47 -20.23 23.37
C ASN A 433 -17.75 -18.88 23.20
N LEU A 434 -16.51 -18.88 22.71
CA LEU A 434 -15.70 -17.68 22.54
C LEU A 434 -16.30 -16.74 21.49
N VAL A 435 -16.72 -17.26 20.33
CA VAL A 435 -17.29 -16.46 19.24
C VAL A 435 -18.62 -15.79 19.61
N LYS A 436 -19.35 -16.32 20.60
CA LYS A 436 -20.54 -15.65 21.16
C LYS A 436 -20.19 -14.39 21.95
N LYS A 437 -18.96 -14.28 22.44
CA LYS A 437 -18.47 -13.13 23.21
C LYS A 437 -17.68 -12.16 22.33
N THR A 438 -16.75 -12.67 21.52
CA THR A 438 -15.83 -11.84 20.72
C THR A 438 -15.40 -12.59 19.45
N LYS A 439 -15.15 -11.83 18.37
CA LYS A 439 -14.57 -12.31 17.12
C LYS A 439 -13.06 -11.95 17.00
N GLU A 440 -12.46 -11.37 18.05
CA GLU A 440 -11.05 -10.97 18.08
C GLU A 440 -10.06 -12.14 17.98
N THR A 441 -8.83 -11.81 17.60
CA THR A 441 -7.66 -12.71 17.55
C THR A 441 -6.83 -12.60 18.84
N PHE A 442 -6.11 -13.65 19.20
CA PHE A 442 -5.29 -13.68 20.42
C PHE A 442 -3.86 -14.16 20.15
N PHE A 443 -2.88 -13.64 20.89
CA PHE A 443 -1.47 -14.00 20.73
C PHE A 443 -0.95 -14.85 21.89
N LEU A 444 -0.35 -16.00 21.57
CA LEU A 444 0.39 -16.88 22.48
C LEU A 444 1.90 -16.73 22.24
N PRO A 445 2.64 -16.05 23.13
CA PRO A 445 4.05 -15.74 22.92
C PRO A 445 4.98 -16.96 23.15
N TYR A 446 6.02 -17.05 22.33
CA TYR A 446 7.15 -17.97 22.51
C TYR A 446 8.30 -17.29 23.27
N PRO A 447 9.08 -17.98 24.14
CA PRO A 447 8.95 -19.38 24.50
C PRO A 447 7.75 -19.64 25.42
N PHE A 448 7.08 -20.78 25.22
CA PHE A 448 5.94 -21.24 26.01
C PHE A 448 6.36 -21.67 27.42
N THR A 449 6.80 -20.69 28.22
CA THR A 449 7.38 -20.90 29.57
C THR A 449 6.32 -21.18 30.62
N THR A 450 5.10 -20.72 30.40
CA THR A 450 3.91 -21.09 31.16
C THR A 450 3.14 -22.18 30.41
N PRO A 451 2.70 -23.26 31.08
CA PRO A 451 1.79 -24.22 30.47
C PRO A 451 0.54 -23.50 29.94
N PRO A 452 0.06 -23.83 28.74
CA PRO A 452 -1.21 -23.33 28.23
C PRO A 452 -2.32 -23.57 29.24
N LEU A 453 -3.15 -22.57 29.48
CA LEU A 453 -4.19 -22.63 30.51
C LEU A 453 -5.49 -23.23 29.96
N THR A 454 -5.62 -23.32 28.63
CA THR A 454 -6.81 -23.78 27.91
C THR A 454 -6.45 -24.75 26.77
N ASP A 455 -7.41 -25.57 26.33
CA ASP A 455 -7.24 -26.47 25.18
C ASP A 455 -6.91 -25.69 23.89
N MET A 456 -7.39 -24.45 23.75
CA MET A 456 -7.11 -23.55 22.62
C MET A 456 -5.64 -23.14 22.58
N GLU A 457 -5.11 -22.62 23.69
CA GLU A 457 -3.71 -22.23 23.79
C GLU A 457 -2.80 -23.47 23.63
N SER A 458 -3.24 -24.63 24.12
CA SER A 458 -2.49 -25.89 23.94
C SER A 458 -2.42 -26.31 22.48
N TYR A 459 -3.54 -26.22 21.76
CA TYR A 459 -3.58 -26.52 20.33
C TYR A 459 -2.75 -25.52 19.50
N ALA A 460 -2.86 -24.22 19.79
CA ALA A 460 -2.08 -23.17 19.13
C ALA A 460 -0.56 -23.38 19.32
N ARG A 461 -0.13 -23.77 20.52
CA ARG A 461 1.24 -24.18 20.81
C ARG A 461 1.69 -25.35 19.93
N ASP A 462 0.86 -26.39 19.82
CA ASP A 462 1.20 -27.60 19.06
C ASP A 462 1.33 -27.32 17.56
N VAL A 463 0.43 -26.48 17.01
CA VAL A 463 0.52 -26.00 15.62
C VAL A 463 1.79 -25.16 15.41
N PHE A 464 2.10 -24.24 16.32
CA PHE A 464 3.34 -23.46 16.25
C PHE A 464 4.57 -24.35 16.26
N ASN A 465 4.64 -25.29 17.21
CA ASN A 465 5.76 -26.23 17.33
C ASN A 465 5.91 -27.07 16.07
N LEU A 466 4.82 -27.63 15.51
CA LEU A 466 4.84 -28.40 14.27
C LEU A 466 5.49 -27.61 13.13
N HIS A 467 5.11 -26.33 12.98
CA HIS A 467 5.51 -25.53 11.82
C HIS A 467 6.82 -24.78 11.99
N THR A 468 7.45 -24.86 13.17
CA THR A 468 8.72 -24.19 13.49
C THR A 468 9.87 -25.13 13.86
N GLN A 469 9.68 -26.46 13.85
CA GLN A 469 10.68 -27.46 14.30
C GLN A 469 12.10 -27.30 13.71
N ASN A 470 12.20 -26.72 12.50
CA ASN A 470 13.46 -26.54 11.77
C ASN A 470 13.82 -25.06 11.52
N LEU A 471 13.24 -24.14 12.28
CA LEU A 471 13.45 -22.71 12.13
C LEU A 471 14.22 -22.13 13.32
N ASP A 472 14.92 -21.03 13.09
CA ASP A 472 15.53 -20.24 14.17
C ASP A 472 14.46 -19.34 14.80
N VAL A 473 13.90 -19.79 15.93
CA VAL A 473 12.77 -19.16 16.61
C VAL A 473 13.27 -18.34 17.79
N GLY A 474 13.22 -17.02 17.65
CA GLY A 474 13.54 -16.05 18.69
C GLY A 474 12.35 -15.72 19.61
N PRO A 475 12.60 -15.00 20.71
CA PRO A 475 11.61 -14.70 21.76
C PRO A 475 10.49 -13.74 21.33
N SER A 476 10.60 -13.14 20.15
CA SER A 476 9.54 -12.29 19.58
C SER A 476 8.53 -13.09 18.77
N SER A 477 8.71 -14.40 18.65
CA SER A 477 7.82 -15.30 17.89
C SER A 477 6.57 -15.67 18.71
N GLY A 478 5.57 -16.23 18.04
CA GLY A 478 4.41 -16.80 18.72
C GLY A 478 3.31 -17.24 17.77
N ALA A 479 2.22 -17.72 18.36
CA ALA A 479 1.03 -18.14 17.65
C ALA A 479 -0.07 -17.12 17.84
N GLU A 480 -0.53 -16.50 16.76
CA GLU A 480 -1.80 -15.80 16.73
C GLU A 480 -2.90 -16.82 16.42
N PHE A 481 -4.02 -16.83 17.15
CA PHE A 481 -5.09 -17.79 16.94
C PHE A 481 -6.48 -17.20 17.18
N TRP A 482 -7.47 -17.74 16.48
CA TRP A 482 -8.88 -17.38 16.61
C TRP A 482 -9.80 -18.52 16.14
N CYS A 483 -11.10 -18.33 16.37
CA CYS A 483 -12.12 -19.27 15.91
C CYS A 483 -13.06 -18.61 14.91
N GLN A 484 -13.54 -19.41 13.98
CA GLN A 484 -14.53 -18.99 13.00
C GLN A 484 -15.68 -19.99 13.01
N VAL A 485 -16.90 -19.48 13.19
CA VAL A 485 -18.14 -20.24 13.31
C VAL A 485 -19.14 -19.66 12.33
N LYS A 486 -19.49 -20.39 11.26
CA LYS A 486 -20.39 -19.93 10.20
C LYS A 486 -21.53 -20.94 9.98
N PRO A 487 -22.82 -20.51 10.01
CA PRO A 487 -23.95 -21.39 9.69
C PRO A 487 -23.96 -21.73 8.19
N THR A 488 -24.30 -22.97 7.81
CA THR A 488 -24.34 -23.37 6.38
C THR A 488 -25.61 -22.97 5.64
N SER A 489 -26.44 -22.06 6.19
CA SER A 489 -27.76 -21.68 5.64
C SER A 489 -27.98 -20.18 5.43
N SER A 490 -26.94 -19.37 5.55
CA SER A 490 -26.94 -17.91 5.37
C SER A 490 -25.79 -17.52 4.44
N ASP A 491 -25.93 -16.48 3.60
CA ASP A 491 -24.82 -15.85 2.85
C ASP A 491 -23.71 -15.47 3.83
N SER A 492 -22.78 -16.39 4.00
CA SER A 492 -21.79 -16.36 5.07
C SER A 492 -20.43 -16.73 4.51
N SER A 493 -20.22 -16.38 3.24
CA SER A 493 -18.92 -16.32 2.62
C SER A 493 -17.98 -15.49 3.48
N ILE A 494 -16.72 -15.83 3.37
CA ILE A 494 -15.63 -15.10 3.95
C ILE A 494 -14.84 -14.67 2.75
N ASP A 495 -14.96 -13.37 2.51
CA ASP A 495 -14.38 -12.72 1.36
C ASP A 495 -12.88 -13.01 1.30
N LEU A 496 -12.37 -13.00 0.08
CA LEU A 496 -10.96 -13.28 -0.15
C LEU A 496 -10.12 -12.16 0.49
N HIS A 497 -9.13 -12.55 1.30
CA HIS A 497 -8.27 -11.64 2.06
C HIS A 497 -6.85 -12.22 2.25
N TYR A 498 -5.99 -11.41 2.88
CA TYR A 498 -4.65 -11.79 3.32
C TYR A 498 -4.58 -11.66 4.84
N ASP A 499 -3.99 -12.65 5.51
CA ASP A 499 -3.72 -12.58 6.94
C ASP A 499 -2.60 -11.57 7.22
N LYS A 500 -2.86 -10.55 8.03
CA LYS A 500 -1.87 -9.51 8.34
C LYS A 500 -2.05 -8.99 9.76
N ASP A 501 -1.06 -8.24 10.25
CA ASP A 501 -1.24 -7.42 11.45
C ASP A 501 -2.21 -6.28 11.13
N GLU A 502 -3.47 -6.45 11.55
CA GLU A 502 -4.53 -5.49 11.26
C GLU A 502 -4.26 -4.12 11.87
N TYR A 503 -3.66 -4.05 13.07
CA TYR A 503 -3.31 -2.76 13.67
C TYR A 503 -2.25 -2.03 12.82
N LEU A 504 -1.24 -2.74 12.32
CA LEU A 504 -0.24 -2.17 11.40
C LEU A 504 -0.84 -1.79 10.05
N SER A 505 -1.79 -2.57 9.53
CA SER A 505 -2.51 -2.26 8.30
C SER A 505 -3.41 -1.03 8.45
N GLU A 506 -4.26 -1.00 9.47
CA GLU A 506 -5.24 0.07 9.74
C GLU A 506 -4.58 1.39 10.12
N ASN A 507 -3.61 1.34 11.04
CA ASN A 507 -3.05 2.57 11.62
C ASN A 507 -1.81 3.06 10.88
N PHE A 508 -1.18 2.21 10.06
CA PHE A 508 0.09 2.53 9.41
C PHE A 508 0.20 2.07 7.94
N THR A 509 -0.83 1.42 7.37
CA THR A 509 -0.81 0.83 6.02
C THR A 509 0.41 -0.07 5.76
N LEU A 510 0.91 -0.73 6.81
CA LEU A 510 2.04 -1.64 6.74
C LEU A 510 1.57 -3.09 6.67
N GLY A 511 1.90 -3.76 5.57
CA GLY A 511 1.73 -5.21 5.44
C GLY A 511 2.77 -5.96 6.28
N SER A 512 2.35 -6.48 7.43
CA SER A 512 3.12 -7.44 8.23
C SER A 512 2.35 -8.75 8.23
N PHE A 513 3.00 -9.84 7.82
CA PHE A 513 2.34 -11.12 7.53
C PHE A 513 2.92 -12.23 8.40
N PRO A 514 2.10 -13.21 8.80
CA PRO A 514 2.62 -14.42 9.42
C PRO A 514 3.51 -15.18 8.43
N LEU A 515 4.49 -15.92 8.95
CA LEU A 515 5.31 -16.79 8.10
C LEU A 515 4.44 -17.88 7.47
N LYS A 516 3.47 -18.38 8.24
CA LYS A 516 2.52 -19.41 7.82
C LYS A 516 1.15 -19.13 8.39
N SER A 517 0.13 -19.32 7.57
CA SER A 517 -1.28 -19.33 7.98
C SER A 517 -1.80 -20.76 7.99
N THR A 518 -2.78 -21.04 8.86
CA THR A 518 -3.35 -22.39 8.97
C THR A 518 -4.85 -22.37 9.17
N VAL A 519 -5.50 -23.44 8.69
CA VAL A 519 -6.92 -23.72 8.95
C VAL A 519 -7.07 -25.14 9.47
N THR A 520 -7.61 -25.29 10.69
CA THR A 520 -8.01 -26.59 11.24
C THR A 520 -9.52 -26.70 11.24
N TYR A 521 -10.06 -27.73 10.58
CA TYR A 521 -11.49 -28.03 10.57
C TYR A 521 -11.89 -28.83 11.81
N LEU A 522 -12.79 -28.27 12.62
CA LEU A 522 -13.33 -28.93 13.80
C LEU A 522 -14.66 -29.64 13.52
N THR A 523 -15.33 -29.31 12.41
CA THR A 523 -16.56 -29.95 11.92
C THR A 523 -16.42 -30.35 10.45
N ALA A 524 -17.18 -31.36 10.03
CA ALA A 524 -17.38 -31.68 8.62
C ALA A 524 -18.59 -30.91 8.08
N SER A 525 -18.34 -29.91 7.24
CA SER A 525 -19.33 -28.96 6.70
C SER A 525 -19.12 -28.74 5.19
N ARG A 526 -19.98 -27.92 4.54
CA ARG A 526 -19.98 -27.74 3.08
C ARG A 526 -19.03 -26.69 2.53
N GLN A 527 -18.65 -25.70 3.35
CA GLN A 527 -17.97 -24.49 2.89
C GLN A 527 -16.43 -24.70 2.91
N PRO A 528 -15.76 -24.87 1.75
CA PRO A 528 -14.31 -25.06 1.71
C PRO A 528 -13.55 -23.76 1.95
N THR A 529 -12.31 -23.89 2.38
CA THR A 529 -11.32 -22.81 2.24
C THR A 529 -10.66 -22.92 0.87
N VAL A 530 -10.61 -21.81 0.14
CA VAL A 530 -9.93 -21.68 -1.15
C VAL A 530 -8.71 -20.76 -0.96
N ILE A 531 -7.55 -21.18 -1.46
CA ILE A 531 -6.30 -20.41 -1.43
C ILE A 531 -5.81 -20.29 -2.86
N PHE A 532 -5.41 -19.11 -3.29
CA PHE A 532 -4.95 -18.82 -4.65
C PHE A 532 -3.43 -18.61 -4.67
N ASP A 533 -2.78 -18.84 -5.82
CA ASP A 533 -1.35 -18.59 -5.99
C ASP A 533 -1.00 -17.09 -6.19
N HIS A 534 -1.90 -16.20 -5.76
CA HIS A 534 -1.71 -14.77 -5.70
C HIS A 534 -1.20 -14.36 -4.31
N CYS A 535 -0.01 -13.78 -4.26
CA CYS A 535 0.59 -13.24 -3.05
C CYS A 535 0.16 -11.78 -2.85
N TYR A 536 0.24 -11.29 -1.61
CA TYR A 536 0.00 -9.88 -1.29
C TYR A 536 0.89 -8.90 -2.08
N GLU A 537 2.06 -9.38 -2.52
CA GLU A 537 3.04 -8.59 -3.28
C GLU A 537 2.78 -8.60 -4.79
N ASP A 538 1.87 -9.46 -5.27
CA ASP A 538 1.51 -9.58 -6.68
C ASP A 538 0.56 -8.43 -7.05
N ARG A 539 0.61 -7.98 -8.31
CA ARG A 539 -0.26 -6.89 -8.80
C ARG A 539 -1.68 -7.40 -8.99
N GLU A 540 -2.69 -6.57 -8.79
CA GLU A 540 -4.10 -6.98 -8.94
C GLU A 540 -4.45 -7.53 -10.34
N ASP A 541 -3.73 -7.11 -11.39
CA ASP A 541 -3.89 -7.59 -12.76
C ASP A 541 -3.17 -8.93 -13.02
N GLU A 542 -2.43 -9.47 -12.04
CA GLU A 542 -1.74 -10.73 -12.22
C GLU A 542 -2.70 -11.91 -12.27
N VAL A 543 -2.50 -12.69 -13.32
CA VAL A 543 -3.30 -13.88 -13.58
C VAL A 543 -3.01 -14.95 -12.53
N ILE A 544 -4.07 -15.49 -11.95
CA ILE A 544 -4.02 -16.57 -10.97
C ILE A 544 -4.06 -17.89 -11.73
N LYS A 545 -2.97 -18.65 -11.62
CA LYS A 545 -2.74 -19.86 -12.41
C LYS A 545 -3.14 -21.12 -11.66
N GLU A 546 -3.22 -21.04 -10.34
CA GLU A 546 -3.45 -22.20 -9.51
C GLU A 546 -4.25 -21.85 -8.25
N ALA A 547 -5.18 -22.72 -7.86
CA ALA A 547 -5.90 -22.63 -6.59
C ALA A 547 -5.85 -23.95 -5.82
N ARG A 548 -5.96 -23.86 -4.49
CA ARG A 548 -6.09 -24.97 -3.54
C ARG A 548 -7.46 -24.89 -2.91
N VAL A 549 -8.32 -25.87 -3.16
CA VAL A 549 -9.62 -26.00 -2.50
C VAL A 549 -9.52 -27.08 -1.44
N CYS A 550 -9.78 -26.70 -0.20
CA CYS A 550 -9.67 -27.55 0.97
C CYS A 550 -11.05 -27.78 1.56
N TYR A 551 -11.67 -28.92 1.27
CA TYR A 551 -12.97 -29.28 1.81
C TYR A 551 -12.89 -29.64 3.30
N PRO A 552 -13.89 -29.25 4.11
CA PRO A 552 -13.91 -29.53 5.54
C PRO A 552 -14.04 -31.01 5.84
N ARG A 553 -13.11 -31.53 6.64
CA ARG A 553 -13.23 -32.81 7.32
C ARG A 553 -12.71 -32.63 8.73
N ARG A 554 -13.43 -33.15 9.73
CA ARG A 554 -13.01 -33.02 11.13
C ARG A 554 -11.58 -33.53 11.32
N GLY A 555 -10.73 -32.70 11.91
CA GLY A 555 -9.31 -32.99 12.13
C GLY A 555 -8.40 -32.74 10.93
N LYS A 556 -8.92 -32.24 9.81
CA LYS A 556 -8.09 -31.78 8.70
C LYS A 556 -7.43 -30.45 9.07
N HIS A 557 -6.13 -30.35 8.84
CA HIS A 557 -5.32 -29.17 9.08
C HIS A 557 -4.54 -28.80 7.82
N VAL A 558 -4.68 -27.58 7.33
CA VAL A 558 -3.92 -27.08 6.18
C VAL A 558 -3.04 -25.94 6.59
N VAL A 559 -1.86 -25.84 5.96
CA VAL A 559 -0.88 -24.77 6.17
C VAL A 559 -0.42 -24.24 4.83
N PHE A 560 -0.22 -22.93 4.74
CA PHE A 560 0.22 -22.26 3.53
C PHE A 560 1.03 -21.00 3.89
N ASN A 561 1.65 -20.36 2.90
CA ASN A 561 2.35 -19.09 3.09
C ASN A 561 1.35 -18.01 3.51
N GLY A 562 1.63 -17.28 4.60
CA GLY A 562 0.71 -16.28 5.14
C GLY A 562 0.43 -15.09 4.22
N LYS A 563 1.21 -14.92 3.15
CA LYS A 563 0.98 -13.90 2.12
C LYS A 563 -0.01 -14.30 1.03
N LEU A 564 -0.56 -15.52 1.01
CA LEU A 564 -1.43 -15.97 -0.07
C LEU A 564 -2.88 -15.52 0.12
N LEU A 565 -3.52 -15.13 -0.98
CA LEU A 565 -4.92 -14.78 -1.04
C LEU A 565 -5.77 -16.01 -0.73
N HIS A 566 -6.72 -15.88 0.21
CA HIS A 566 -7.57 -17.00 0.58
C HIS A 566 -8.89 -16.54 1.22
N GLY A 567 -9.86 -17.45 1.30
CA GLY A 567 -11.15 -17.21 1.95
C GLY A 567 -11.96 -18.49 2.10
N ALA A 568 -13.18 -18.37 2.64
CA ALA A 568 -14.12 -19.49 2.76
C ALA A 568 -15.33 -19.22 1.88
N VAL A 569 -15.49 -20.04 0.84
CA VAL A 569 -16.40 -19.76 -0.28
C VAL A 569 -17.70 -20.54 -0.12
N ASP A 570 -18.87 -19.88 -0.23
CA ASP A 570 -20.21 -20.49 -0.10
C ASP A 570 -20.97 -20.66 -1.43
N GLU A 571 -20.25 -20.74 -2.55
CA GLU A 571 -20.85 -20.91 -3.87
C GLU A 571 -21.36 -22.33 -4.13
N GLU A 572 -22.47 -22.46 -4.87
CA GLU A 572 -23.10 -23.77 -5.16
C GLU A 572 -22.16 -24.72 -5.87
N GLU A 573 -21.34 -24.21 -6.80
CA GLU A 573 -20.38 -25.02 -7.56
C GLU A 573 -19.32 -25.63 -6.65
N PHE A 574 -18.79 -24.87 -5.69
CA PHE A 574 -17.85 -25.38 -4.70
C PHE A 574 -18.54 -26.38 -3.76
N ARG A 575 -19.77 -26.12 -3.31
CA ARG A 575 -20.55 -27.03 -2.45
C ARG A 575 -20.91 -28.35 -3.15
N GLY A 576 -21.18 -28.32 -4.44
CA GLY A 576 -21.59 -29.46 -5.25
C GLY A 576 -20.42 -30.30 -5.79
N PHE A 577 -19.22 -29.71 -5.84
CA PHE A 577 -18.03 -30.37 -6.39
C PHE A 577 -17.63 -31.58 -5.55
N TYR A 578 -17.27 -31.43 -4.27
CA TYR A 578 -16.92 -32.57 -3.41
C TYR A 578 -18.02 -32.89 -2.40
N VAL A 579 -18.56 -34.11 -2.49
CA VAL A 579 -19.51 -34.67 -1.52
C VAL A 579 -18.79 -35.76 -0.73
N GLY A 580 -18.10 -35.35 0.34
CA GLY A 580 -17.30 -36.24 1.21
C GLY A 580 -18.13 -37.15 2.13
N GLU A 581 -17.58 -37.47 3.31
CA GLU A 581 -18.27 -38.25 4.35
C GLU A 581 -19.62 -37.60 4.76
N GLU A 582 -20.52 -38.37 5.39
CA GLU A 582 -21.82 -37.85 5.87
C GLU A 582 -21.60 -36.60 6.71
N MET A 583 -22.25 -35.49 6.33
CA MET A 583 -22.14 -34.22 7.03
C MET A 583 -22.55 -34.40 8.48
N GLU A 584 -21.64 -34.04 9.39
CA GLU A 584 -21.87 -34.18 10.82
C GLU A 584 -22.68 -33.01 11.37
N GLU A 585 -22.47 -31.79 10.86
CA GLU A 585 -23.05 -30.56 11.43
C GLU A 585 -23.37 -29.50 10.35
N ASP A 586 -24.48 -28.76 10.51
CA ASP A 586 -24.89 -27.61 9.68
C ASP A 586 -24.10 -26.32 10.00
N VAL A 587 -22.94 -26.44 10.64
CA VAL A 587 -22.10 -25.32 11.07
C VAL A 587 -20.64 -25.61 10.74
N ARG A 588 -19.99 -24.68 10.05
CA ARG A 588 -18.55 -24.70 9.85
C ARG A 588 -17.85 -24.11 11.06
N VAL A 589 -17.06 -24.92 11.76
CA VAL A 589 -16.21 -24.49 12.87
C VAL A 589 -14.76 -24.73 12.51
N THR A 590 -13.97 -23.66 12.45
CA THR A 590 -12.52 -23.73 12.23
C THR A 590 -11.74 -23.05 13.33
N PHE A 591 -10.58 -23.63 13.66
CA PHE A 591 -9.58 -23.04 14.54
C PHE A 591 -8.36 -22.67 13.68
N LEU A 592 -8.05 -21.39 13.64
CA LEU A 592 -7.00 -20.83 12.81
C LEU A 592 -5.80 -20.45 13.68
N VAL A 593 -4.61 -20.69 13.15
CA VAL A 593 -3.36 -20.35 13.83
C VAL A 593 -2.37 -19.78 12.82
N ASN A 594 -2.01 -18.52 13.01
CA ASN A 594 -0.95 -17.84 12.30
C ASN A 594 0.37 -17.99 13.06
N VAL A 595 1.40 -18.46 12.36
CA VAL A 595 2.73 -18.71 12.92
C VAL A 595 3.63 -17.53 12.61
N TRP A 596 3.97 -16.78 13.65
CA TRP A 596 4.85 -15.62 13.55
C TRP A 596 6.24 -15.99 14.06
N VAL A 597 7.25 -15.86 13.19
CA VAL A 597 8.64 -16.22 13.52
C VAL A 597 9.48 -14.97 13.56
N ASN A 598 10.11 -14.74 14.71
CA ASN A 598 10.89 -13.56 15.05
C ASN A 598 10.11 -12.25 15.00
N SER A 599 8.81 -12.24 14.74
CA SER A 599 7.94 -11.06 14.73
C SER A 599 6.66 -11.34 15.52
N ARG A 600 5.97 -10.29 15.95
CA ARG A 600 4.71 -10.39 16.70
C ARG A 600 3.73 -9.32 16.17
N PRO A 601 2.48 -9.69 15.85
CA PRO A 601 1.45 -8.73 15.52
C PRO A 601 0.99 -7.96 16.77
N ALA A 602 0.45 -6.76 16.61
CA ALA A 602 -0.07 -5.92 17.70
C ALA A 602 -1.40 -6.44 18.27
N ILE A 603 -1.34 -7.65 18.84
CA ILE A 603 -2.47 -8.42 19.37
C ILE A 603 -2.15 -8.84 20.81
N GLU A 604 -3.17 -8.79 21.66
CA GLU A 604 -3.09 -9.17 23.07
C GLU A 604 -3.28 -10.68 23.30
N SER A 605 -2.80 -11.18 24.44
CA SER A 605 -3.07 -12.55 24.86
C SER A 605 -4.48 -12.67 25.44
N LEU A 606 -5.04 -13.89 25.44
CA LEU A 606 -6.32 -14.18 26.10
C LEU A 606 -6.39 -13.60 27.52
N SER A 607 -7.50 -12.93 27.84
CA SER A 607 -7.74 -12.38 29.18
C SER A 607 -8.12 -13.48 30.19
N GLU A 608 -8.00 -13.20 31.49
CA GLU A 608 -8.48 -14.14 32.53
C GLU A 608 -10.00 -14.39 32.43
N GLU A 609 -10.75 -13.40 31.95
CA GLU A 609 -12.19 -13.50 31.77
C GLU A 609 -12.54 -14.47 30.62
N ASP A 610 -11.82 -14.36 29.49
CA ASP A 610 -12.02 -15.25 28.34
C ASP A 610 -11.62 -16.68 28.67
N ARG A 611 -10.50 -16.88 29.38
CA ARG A 611 -10.09 -18.20 29.88
C ARG A 611 -11.14 -18.82 30.80
N SER A 612 -11.79 -18.00 31.63
CA SER A 612 -12.86 -18.47 32.52
C SER A 612 -14.12 -18.90 31.75
N LEU A 613 -14.38 -18.30 30.59
CA LEU A 613 -15.52 -18.63 29.72
C LEU A 613 -15.32 -19.97 28.98
N ILE A 614 -14.12 -20.21 28.46
CA ILE A 614 -13.81 -21.42 27.67
C ILE A 614 -13.36 -22.61 28.53
N GLY A 615 -12.97 -22.36 29.78
CA GLY A 615 -12.59 -23.40 30.74
C GLY A 615 -11.12 -23.83 30.64
N PRO A 616 -10.62 -24.57 31.65
CA PRO A 616 -9.23 -24.97 31.71
C PRO A 616 -8.90 -26.03 30.65
N ALA A 617 -7.62 -26.17 30.35
CA ALA A 617 -7.10 -27.27 29.54
C ALA A 617 -7.52 -28.62 30.14
N SER A 618 -7.94 -29.54 29.28
CA SER A 618 -8.32 -30.89 29.66
C SER A 618 -7.11 -31.66 30.22
N ASP A 619 -7.33 -32.69 31.04
CA ASP A 619 -6.23 -33.50 31.63
C ASP A 619 -5.28 -34.10 30.57
N ASN A 620 -5.75 -34.25 29.32
CA ASN A 620 -4.99 -34.75 28.17
C ASN A 620 -4.36 -33.64 27.31
N ALA A 621 -4.51 -32.36 27.66
CA ALA A 621 -3.93 -31.24 26.90
C ALA A 621 -2.39 -31.20 26.92
N SER A 622 -1.76 -32.04 27.74
CA SER A 622 -0.30 -32.24 27.74
C SER A 622 0.20 -33.23 26.70
N ASP A 623 -0.70 -34.01 26.08
CA ASP A 623 -0.35 -34.87 24.96
C ASP A 623 -0.32 -34.03 23.68
N ASN A 624 0.86 -33.98 23.02
CA ASN A 624 1.00 -33.26 21.76
C ASN A 624 0.03 -33.84 20.72
N VAL A 625 -0.66 -32.97 20.00
CA VAL A 625 -1.49 -33.38 18.85
C VAL A 625 -0.61 -34.04 17.79
N GLU A 626 -1.04 -35.20 17.30
CA GLU A 626 -0.34 -35.92 16.24
C GLU A 626 -0.89 -35.46 14.89
N PHE A 627 0.00 -34.96 14.04
CA PHE A 627 -0.33 -34.53 12.68
C PHE A 627 0.32 -35.50 11.69
N VAL A 628 -0.51 -36.14 10.88
CA VAL A 628 -0.09 -37.03 9.80
C VAL A 628 -0.25 -36.29 8.47
N GLU A 629 0.86 -36.07 7.75
CA GLU A 629 0.84 -35.40 6.46
C GLU A 629 -0.04 -36.17 5.46
N ASP A 630 -1.01 -35.47 4.88
CA ASP A 630 -1.94 -35.99 3.89
C ASP A 630 -1.57 -35.43 2.52
N SER A 631 -1.01 -36.29 1.68
CA SER A 631 -0.59 -35.95 0.32
C SER A 631 -1.65 -36.28 -0.73
N SER A 632 -2.83 -36.79 -0.31
CA SER A 632 -3.93 -37.02 -1.24
C SER A 632 -4.40 -35.70 -1.83
N ARG A 633 -4.48 -35.65 -3.16
CA ARG A 633 -4.96 -34.48 -3.90
C ARG A 633 -5.50 -34.90 -5.26
N GLN A 634 -6.53 -34.21 -5.71
CA GLN A 634 -7.04 -34.28 -7.07
C GLN A 634 -6.56 -33.05 -7.83
N ILE A 635 -6.03 -33.23 -9.04
CA ILE A 635 -5.69 -32.10 -9.92
C ILE A 635 -6.82 -31.96 -10.94
N VAL A 636 -7.32 -30.74 -11.08
CA VAL A 636 -8.38 -30.35 -12.01
C VAL A 636 -7.80 -29.28 -12.92
N GLU A 637 -7.77 -29.55 -14.23
CA GLU A 637 -7.28 -28.62 -15.24
C GLU A 637 -8.48 -27.95 -15.94
N ILE A 638 -8.49 -26.62 -15.95
CA ILE A 638 -9.56 -25.80 -16.51
C ILE A 638 -9.09 -25.11 -17.79
N GLY A 639 -9.69 -25.49 -18.92
CA GLY A 639 -9.47 -24.85 -20.23
C GLY A 639 -10.27 -25.51 -21.37
N GLY A 640 -10.42 -24.77 -22.48
CA GLY A 640 -10.86 -25.19 -23.83
C GLY A 640 -12.17 -26.02 -23.95
N ASN A 641 -12.13 -27.27 -23.50
CA ASN A 641 -13.22 -28.25 -23.60
C ASN A 641 -13.85 -28.63 -22.23
N ASN A 642 -13.34 -28.09 -21.12
CA ASN A 642 -13.72 -28.47 -19.75
C ASN A 642 -14.45 -27.35 -18.98
N LEU A 643 -15.16 -26.47 -19.69
CA LEU A 643 -15.99 -25.41 -19.08
C LEU A 643 -17.39 -25.95 -18.81
N ALA A 644 -17.93 -25.64 -17.62
CA ALA A 644 -19.20 -26.17 -17.13
C ALA A 644 -20.10 -25.06 -16.59
N GLY A 645 -20.56 -24.14 -17.46
CA GLY A 645 -21.54 -23.11 -17.06
C GLY A 645 -21.01 -21.68 -17.18
N GLU A 646 -21.71 -20.75 -16.53
CA GLU A 646 -21.30 -19.34 -16.39
C GLU A 646 -20.18 -19.21 -15.36
N GLY A 647 -19.32 -18.19 -15.45
CA GLY A 647 -18.17 -18.01 -14.56
C GLY A 647 -18.56 -17.73 -13.10
N ILE A 648 -17.66 -18.05 -12.17
CA ILE A 648 -17.80 -17.81 -10.73
C ILE A 648 -17.24 -16.44 -10.40
N MET A 649 -18.00 -15.66 -9.64
CA MET A 649 -17.56 -14.38 -9.08
C MET A 649 -17.48 -14.51 -7.56
N LEU A 650 -16.30 -14.29 -6.98
CA LEU A 650 -16.11 -14.36 -5.53
C LEU A 650 -15.83 -12.97 -4.96
N PRO A 651 -16.52 -12.54 -3.90
CA PRO A 651 -16.26 -11.25 -3.25
C PRO A 651 -14.83 -11.17 -2.71
N PHE A 652 -14.20 -10.00 -2.90
CA PHE A 652 -12.83 -9.71 -2.48
C PHE A 652 -12.83 -8.47 -1.57
N VAL A 653 -12.20 -8.58 -0.41
CA VAL A 653 -11.96 -7.44 0.48
C VAL A 653 -10.61 -6.84 0.12
N GLY A 654 -10.63 -5.56 -0.26
CA GLY A 654 -9.48 -4.83 -0.77
C GLY A 654 -8.26 -4.84 0.15
N ALA A 655 -7.08 -4.54 -0.40
CA ALA A 655 -5.91 -4.21 0.38
C ALA A 655 -6.13 -2.88 1.13
N GLY A 656 -6.73 -2.93 2.33
CA GLY A 656 -7.01 -1.77 3.18
C GLY A 656 -8.38 -1.74 3.82
N GLU A 657 -9.26 -2.69 3.52
CA GLU A 657 -10.60 -2.79 4.10
C GLU A 657 -10.63 -3.76 5.30
N THR A 658 -11.47 -3.47 6.29
CA THR A 658 -11.59 -4.18 7.57
C THR A 658 -12.95 -4.84 7.74
N TRP A 659 -13.02 -5.87 8.59
CA TRP A 659 -14.16 -6.81 8.76
C TRP A 659 -15.42 -6.25 9.44
N GLU A 660 -15.59 -4.94 9.58
CA GLU A 660 -16.72 -4.36 10.34
C GLU A 660 -17.76 -3.71 9.43
N GLU A 661 -18.58 -4.50 8.73
CA GLU A 661 -19.95 -4.11 8.32
C GLU A 661 -20.81 -5.32 7.91
N GLU A 662 -21.20 -6.18 8.86
CA GLU A 662 -22.32 -7.12 8.65
C GLU A 662 -23.65 -6.33 8.77
N GLY A 663 -24.21 -5.86 7.64
CA GLY A 663 -25.63 -5.50 7.53
C GLY A 663 -26.00 -4.28 6.69
N GLY A 664 -25.78 -4.32 5.37
CA GLY A 664 -26.43 -3.43 4.40
C GLY A 664 -27.49 -4.19 3.60
N GLU A 665 -28.69 -3.62 3.46
CA GLU A 665 -29.80 -4.17 2.66
C GLU A 665 -29.43 -4.28 1.17
N GLU A 666 -29.94 -5.34 0.50
CA GLU A 666 -29.84 -5.62 -0.94
C GLU A 666 -29.84 -4.33 -1.80
N GLY A 667 -28.65 -3.93 -2.24
CA GLY A 667 -28.41 -2.82 -3.15
C GLY A 667 -27.15 -3.12 -3.96
N GLU A 668 -27.27 -3.05 -5.28
CA GLU A 668 -26.28 -3.40 -6.33
C GLU A 668 -24.81 -3.21 -5.88
N GLU A 669 -24.09 -4.33 -5.67
CA GLU A 669 -22.71 -4.36 -5.18
C GLU A 669 -21.71 -3.86 -6.23
N GLU A 670 -21.18 -2.65 -6.03
CA GLU A 670 -19.99 -2.17 -6.72
C GLU A 670 -18.73 -2.65 -5.95
N GLY A 671 -17.84 -3.42 -6.56
CA GLY A 671 -16.67 -3.96 -5.86
C GLY A 671 -15.70 -4.80 -6.70
N LEU A 672 -14.50 -5.07 -6.15
CA LEU A 672 -13.56 -6.01 -6.74
C LEU A 672 -14.01 -7.45 -6.42
N VAL A 673 -13.98 -8.31 -7.42
CA VAL A 673 -14.42 -9.70 -7.33
C VAL A 673 -13.45 -10.59 -8.11
N LEU A 674 -13.19 -11.78 -7.61
CA LEU A 674 -12.41 -12.76 -8.36
C LEU A 674 -13.31 -13.48 -9.37
N ALA A 675 -13.06 -13.23 -10.66
CA ALA A 675 -13.67 -13.95 -11.76
C ALA A 675 -12.85 -15.21 -12.08
N MET A 676 -13.51 -16.37 -12.09
CA MET A 676 -12.89 -17.63 -12.51
C MET A 676 -13.86 -18.51 -13.29
N PRO A 677 -13.39 -19.42 -14.16
CA PRO A 677 -14.30 -20.36 -14.82
C PRO A 677 -14.94 -21.35 -13.83
N SER A 678 -16.16 -21.77 -14.14
CA SER A 678 -16.93 -22.82 -13.43
C SER A 678 -16.11 -24.11 -13.21
N LEU A 679 -16.38 -24.83 -12.12
CA LEU A 679 -15.69 -26.10 -11.82
C LEU A 679 -16.29 -27.29 -12.58
N PRO A 680 -15.48 -28.12 -13.27
CA PRO A 680 -15.99 -29.29 -13.98
C PRO A 680 -16.27 -30.49 -13.04
N GLY A 681 -17.54 -30.78 -12.78
CA GLY A 681 -17.98 -32.09 -12.29
C GLY A 681 -17.85 -32.34 -10.78
N LYS A 682 -17.53 -33.58 -10.39
CA LYS A 682 -17.46 -34.06 -8.99
C LYS A 682 -16.03 -34.35 -8.55
N GLY A 683 -15.68 -33.93 -7.34
CA GLY A 683 -14.41 -34.19 -6.67
C GLY A 683 -14.34 -35.59 -6.05
N GLU A 684 -13.12 -36.15 -6.00
CA GLU A 684 -12.81 -37.49 -5.50
C GLU A 684 -12.09 -37.45 -4.13
N CYS A 685 -11.55 -36.31 -3.72
CA CYS A 685 -10.93 -36.12 -2.41
C CYS A 685 -11.14 -34.70 -1.87
N ASP A 686 -10.89 -34.54 -0.58
CA ASP A 686 -11.11 -33.28 0.12
C ASP A 686 -10.03 -32.20 -0.17
N ASN A 687 -8.94 -32.53 -0.85
CA ASN A 687 -7.88 -31.61 -1.29
C ASN A 687 -7.88 -31.52 -2.83
N VAL A 688 -8.22 -30.36 -3.37
CA VAL A 688 -8.29 -30.16 -4.82
C VAL A 688 -7.29 -29.08 -5.24
N VAL A 689 -6.54 -29.37 -6.30
CA VAL A 689 -5.64 -28.44 -6.98
C VAL A 689 -6.30 -28.06 -8.29
N ILE A 690 -6.73 -26.81 -8.41
CA ILE A 690 -7.22 -26.26 -9.68
C ILE A 690 -6.04 -25.64 -10.40
N LYS A 691 -5.82 -26.02 -11.66
CA LYS A 691 -4.85 -25.40 -12.56
C LYS A 691 -5.58 -24.78 -13.73
N PHE A 692 -5.34 -23.51 -13.97
CA PHE A 692 -5.92 -22.79 -15.09
C PHE A 692 -4.97 -22.89 -16.29
N GLU A 693 -5.50 -23.27 -17.45
CA GLU A 693 -4.77 -23.22 -18.72
C GLU A 693 -4.64 -21.77 -19.21
N GLU A 694 -3.67 -21.55 -20.11
CA GLU A 694 -3.44 -20.22 -20.69
C GLU A 694 -4.70 -19.69 -21.37
N GLY A 695 -5.14 -18.49 -20.95
CA GLY A 695 -6.38 -17.86 -21.41
C GLY A 695 -7.64 -18.17 -20.58
N TYR A 696 -7.54 -19.02 -19.56
CA TYR A 696 -8.62 -19.38 -18.64
C TYR A 696 -8.27 -19.10 -17.17
N GLU A 697 -7.24 -18.32 -16.92
CA GLU A 697 -6.77 -17.95 -15.59
C GLU A 697 -7.82 -17.15 -14.81
N ALA A 698 -7.86 -17.36 -13.50
CA ALA A 698 -8.67 -16.52 -12.62
C ALA A 698 -8.05 -15.12 -12.51
N ARG A 699 -8.90 -14.10 -12.36
CA ARG A 699 -8.50 -12.69 -12.32
C ARG A 699 -9.35 -11.91 -11.35
N LEU A 700 -8.76 -10.92 -10.70
CA LEU A 700 -9.52 -9.91 -9.98
C LEU A 700 -10.13 -8.93 -11.00
N VAL A 701 -11.43 -8.67 -10.91
CA VAL A 701 -12.21 -7.86 -11.83
C VAL A 701 -13.09 -6.93 -11.02
N TYR A 702 -13.26 -5.69 -11.47
CA TYR A 702 -14.17 -4.75 -10.84
C TYR A 702 -15.56 -4.87 -11.47
N VAL A 703 -16.61 -5.06 -10.66
CA VAL A 703 -18.01 -5.11 -11.10
C VAL A 703 -18.72 -3.89 -10.52
N GLY A 704 -19.31 -3.05 -11.38
CA GLY A 704 -19.96 -1.79 -10.99
C GLY A 704 -19.69 -0.64 -11.97
N GLY A 705 -20.74 -0.13 -12.61
CA GLY A 705 -20.69 0.96 -13.59
C GLY A 705 -21.34 0.60 -14.91
N GLY A 706 -22.61 1.00 -15.10
CA GLY A 706 -23.33 0.82 -16.36
C GLY A 706 -22.60 1.51 -17.52
N TYR A 707 -22.04 0.70 -18.42
CA TYR A 707 -21.71 1.09 -19.78
C TYR A 707 -22.93 0.81 -20.65
N GLU A 708 -23.41 1.83 -21.37
CA GLU A 708 -24.31 1.65 -22.50
C GLU A 708 -23.66 0.66 -23.48
N GLU A 709 -24.44 -0.30 -23.97
CA GLU A 709 -24.04 -1.24 -25.01
C GLU A 709 -23.59 -0.47 -26.27
N ASP A 710 -22.27 -0.35 -26.47
CA ASP A 710 -21.74 -0.06 -27.80
C ASP A 710 -21.91 -1.33 -28.65
N GLU A 711 -22.93 -1.32 -29.50
CA GLU A 711 -23.08 -2.21 -30.65
C GLU A 711 -21.88 -2.07 -31.59
N GLU A 712 -20.78 -2.78 -31.32
CA GLU A 712 -19.78 -3.14 -32.33
C GLU A 712 -19.53 -4.67 -32.29
N MET A 713 -20.55 -5.43 -32.67
CA MET A 713 -20.37 -6.71 -33.36
C MET A 713 -20.82 -6.55 -34.81
N GLU A 714 -19.95 -5.96 -35.64
CA GLU A 714 -20.01 -6.11 -37.10
C GLU A 714 -19.01 -7.19 -37.56
N ASP A 715 -19.59 -8.23 -38.15
CA ASP A 715 -19.08 -9.00 -39.30
C ASP A 715 -17.76 -9.78 -39.17
N ILE A 716 -17.86 -11.03 -38.69
CA ILE A 716 -17.04 -12.12 -39.23
C ILE A 716 -17.89 -12.85 -40.27
N GLU A 717 -17.76 -12.41 -41.52
CA GLU A 717 -18.31 -13.09 -42.70
C GLU A 717 -17.78 -14.54 -42.79
N GLU A 718 -18.73 -15.45 -43.01
CA GLU A 718 -18.53 -16.86 -43.34
C GLU A 718 -17.67 -17.02 -44.61
N GLY A 719 -16.40 -17.39 -44.43
CA GLY A 719 -15.51 -17.83 -45.49
C GLY A 719 -15.62 -19.34 -45.74
N GLU A 720 -16.57 -19.71 -46.58
CA GLU A 720 -16.62 -20.87 -47.50
C GLU A 720 -15.68 -22.07 -47.22
N GLU A 721 -16.24 -23.15 -46.66
CA GLU A 721 -15.79 -24.52 -46.94
C GLU A 721 -16.36 -24.96 -48.30
N GLU A 722 -15.50 -25.18 -49.30
CA GLU A 722 -15.87 -25.93 -50.49
C GLU A 722 -14.84 -27.03 -50.83
N VAL A 723 -15.41 -28.18 -51.21
CA VAL A 723 -14.85 -29.33 -51.94
C VAL A 723 -14.05 -30.31 -51.05
N VAL A 724 -14.41 -31.60 -50.92
CA VAL A 724 -14.36 -32.63 -51.98
C VAL A 724 -15.30 -33.84 -51.69
N GLU A 725 -16.14 -34.15 -52.70
CA GLU A 725 -16.65 -35.45 -53.20
C GLU A 725 -16.93 -36.59 -52.17
N LYS A 726 -18.10 -37.23 -52.14
CA LYS A 726 -18.84 -37.87 -53.26
C LYS A 726 -20.16 -38.45 -52.78
#